data_AF-A0A1I5MRR6-F1
#
_entry.id   AF-A0A1I5MRR6-F1
#
_cell.length_a   1.000
_cell.length_b   1.000
_cell.length_c   1.000
_cell.angle_alpha   90.00
_cell.angle_beta   90.00
_cell.angle_gamma   90.00
#
_symmetry.space_group_name_H-M   'P 1'
#
loop_
_entity.id
_entity.type
_entity.pdbx_description
1 polymer ?
#
loop_
_entity_poly.entity_id
_entity_poly.type
_entity_poly.pdbx_seq_one_letter_code
_entity_poly.pdbx_strand_id
1 'polypeptide(L)'
;MLRILRSGVVVNRRLRAGERAVISAEQSPRTWAQVAATGSVPHAGGLLPIKPPLDLDLLEAVLPRSEIRRRLARIAAVLDARGVTEPFTGSPLQLGEHTLVMPGLVTKDHRTDAGAQKTLGGLKVVDLADPQRLALRGALVNARELRGDPLVEEEGGPTEAYWIAPEIRIPADGTVIFSEQTDHLTVMTPRLVVGENVVFQWRSARNTSSPKSKPPPAGPQKSTDTVGGTGFTGLGGGGGDDGLDGADGRFLELWALQIVGSPYLDFSGQRGQDGQDGGRGGRGGTGGPGRDAEFNTWITGNVDPINPCKRFATFGGHGGRGGAGGRGGDGGRGGDGGRIEIYALPASLGRLTDDLRVLFGPGGGGSQGRGGPGGDGGPAGPRGRTVTSAPEVFTCGLADNAEPGNTGLSGDPGGDGVGGAPGELPPRGVALTAIEEEDFRNALLRPLIRRVSPKVLSPGTQISVFGRNFTETDQVRLNGVVLESTFRRADLIVADAPDSVPAEGRLAVVQTDGTEADFPVYGRPHITGVTSAVPRRGTRIRPGGSVSVRGSSFSERSEVHVNGVAAADTLCVSGTELRATALRPFDSPDLQGDGPQGEPVVVTVVNRQPGFGVIGSNEFRITLDTVRMLVIGDSIMWGQGLFEGEKAWAQVRDDLRERNGGIAVDVTVLAHSGAVVHADTPDELASSPEVPPGRFGGEVSKSRPSIDEQLTAFLNGTVEDDTIDFVLLDGGANDVTVQEMFLPPPLGKDMRELAQQHCRRDLRDLLTRVSETLPGASVIVTGYFPIVSTQSDLARVSVLLAAFGFAVAEVGSAVALVALGPGGATVGAVTALALTPALFLAICDRQADWVRFSTEAMSQAVDDVRPLFDADRAVRFVSPGFRTENAVFAPQSFVFGISDDFRPLDPLEIAEARAAVCAGHEESPTCVIASVGHPNPAGATAYAQAIKQALAEISDSIL
;
A
#
# COMPACT_ATOMS: atom_id res chain seq x y z
N MET A 1 -55.52 7.31 41.93
CA MET A 1 -56.04 7.94 40.70
C MET A 1 -56.08 6.88 39.59
N LEU A 2 -56.61 7.19 38.39
CA LEU A 2 -56.78 6.27 37.26
C LEU A 2 -55.45 5.66 36.75
N ARG A 3 -55.39 4.53 36.01
CA ARG A 3 -56.19 3.28 35.92
C ARG A 3 -55.54 2.36 34.86
N ILE A 4 -55.46 1.03 35.09
CA ILE A 4 -55.87 -0.09 34.17
C ILE A 4 -55.27 -0.14 32.72
N LEU A 5 -54.79 -1.25 32.12
CA LEU A 5 -54.68 -2.72 32.36
C LEU A 5 -53.50 -3.26 31.46
N ARG A 6 -53.08 -4.54 31.38
CA ARG A 6 -53.78 -5.85 31.49
C ARG A 6 -52.82 -7.02 31.83
N SER A 7 -53.21 -7.81 32.83
CA SER A 7 -53.05 -9.28 33.05
C SER A 7 -51.94 -10.12 32.37
N GLY A 8 -51.34 -11.13 33.01
CA GLY A 8 -51.42 -11.58 34.43
C GLY A 8 -51.56 -13.12 34.64
N VAL A 9 -51.55 -13.52 35.92
CA VAL A 9 -51.76 -14.89 36.48
C VAL A 9 -50.61 -15.89 36.22
N VAL A 10 -49.88 -16.51 37.18
CA VAL A 10 -49.98 -16.79 38.64
C VAL A 10 -50.50 -18.19 39.04
N VAL A 11 -49.53 -19.10 39.25
CA VAL A 11 -49.39 -20.11 40.35
C VAL A 11 -50.54 -21.09 40.64
N ASN A 12 -50.20 -22.40 40.63
CA ASN A 12 -50.42 -23.44 41.67
C ASN A 12 -49.96 -24.82 41.11
N ARG A 13 -49.64 -25.90 41.86
CA ARG A 13 -49.85 -26.29 43.27
C ARG A 13 -48.91 -27.45 43.70
N ARG A 14 -48.39 -27.45 44.96
CA ARG A 14 -48.38 -28.58 45.98
C ARG A 14 -47.75 -29.96 45.63
N LEU A 15 -47.30 -30.87 46.52
CA LEU A 15 -47.18 -31.14 47.99
C LEU A 15 -46.11 -32.30 48.14
N ARG A 16 -45.45 -32.69 49.25
CA ARG A 16 -45.22 -32.17 50.63
C ARG A 16 -44.08 -32.96 51.33
N ALA A 17 -43.24 -32.28 52.13
CA ALA A 17 -42.61 -32.67 53.41
C ALA A 17 -41.76 -33.95 53.62
N GLY A 18 -40.74 -33.76 54.46
CA GLY A 18 -39.96 -34.78 55.19
C GLY A 18 -39.16 -34.10 56.30
N GLU A 19 -39.81 -33.72 57.41
CA GLU A 19 -39.21 -32.87 58.45
C GLU A 19 -38.35 -33.65 59.46
N ARG A 20 -37.20 -33.06 59.84
CA ARG A 20 -36.83 -32.90 61.26
C ARG A 20 -35.80 -31.78 61.42
N ALA A 21 -36.01 -30.94 62.43
CA ALA A 21 -35.13 -29.84 62.81
C ALA A 21 -34.66 -30.02 64.27
N VAL A 22 -33.58 -29.32 64.65
CA VAL A 22 -33.39 -28.63 65.96
C VAL A 22 -32.00 -27.96 65.97
N ILE A 23 -31.98 -26.62 65.77
CA ILE A 23 -31.44 -25.58 66.67
C ILE A 23 -30.36 -26.10 67.66
N SER A 24 -29.11 -25.59 67.77
CA SER A 24 -28.43 -24.34 67.33
C SER A 24 -26.88 -24.59 67.33
N ALA A 25 -25.91 -23.67 67.29
CA ALA A 25 -25.83 -22.22 67.50
C ALA A 25 -24.60 -21.57 66.77
N GLU A 26 -24.27 -20.32 67.09
CA GLU A 26 -23.18 -19.52 66.51
C GLU A 26 -21.81 -19.74 67.19
N GLN A 27 -20.71 -19.70 66.42
CA GLN A 27 -19.60 -18.73 66.62
C GLN A 27 -18.50 -18.81 65.53
N SER A 28 -17.68 -17.77 65.43
CA SER A 28 -16.68 -17.51 64.37
C SER A 28 -15.34 -18.26 64.54
N PRO A 29 -14.57 -18.53 63.46
CA PRO A 29 -13.32 -19.29 63.52
C PRO A 29 -12.12 -18.50 64.09
N ARG A 30 -11.16 -19.21 64.69
CA ARG A 30 -9.82 -18.69 65.04
C ARG A 30 -8.70 -19.71 64.82
N THR A 31 -7.80 -19.38 63.89
CA THR A 31 -6.33 -19.61 63.91
C THR A 31 -5.77 -20.94 64.45
N TRP A 32 -5.31 -21.80 63.54
CA TRP A 32 -4.34 -22.87 63.84
C TRP A 32 -2.90 -22.34 63.77
N ALA A 33 -2.31 -21.93 64.90
CA ALA A 33 -0.93 -21.46 64.94
C ALA A 33 -0.28 -21.67 66.34
N GLN A 34 0.08 -22.91 66.70
CA GLN A 34 1.04 -23.24 67.79
C GLN A 34 1.35 -24.75 67.97
N VAL A 35 2.03 -25.40 67.02
CA VAL A 35 2.87 -26.59 67.30
C VAL A 35 4.11 -26.58 66.39
N ALA A 36 5.13 -25.81 66.75
CA ALA A 36 6.39 -25.74 66.01
C ALA A 36 7.56 -25.38 66.95
N ALA A 37 7.92 -26.28 67.86
CA ALA A 37 9.04 -26.10 68.79
C ALA A 37 9.66 -27.45 69.19
N THR A 38 10.99 -27.46 69.38
CA THR A 38 11.85 -28.62 69.70
C THR A 38 11.93 -29.70 68.61
N GLY A 39 13.09 -30.36 68.51
CA GLY A 39 13.28 -31.46 67.56
C GLY A 39 14.65 -32.15 67.73
N SER A 40 14.70 -33.44 67.40
CA SER A 40 15.93 -34.25 67.39
C SER A 40 15.73 -35.60 66.68
N VAL A 41 16.44 -35.80 65.55
CA VAL A 41 17.25 -36.97 65.13
C VAL A 41 16.81 -38.36 65.68
N PRO A 42 16.54 -39.41 64.85
CA PRO A 42 17.55 -40.00 63.96
C PRO A 42 17.09 -40.62 62.62
N HIS A 43 18.04 -41.18 61.86
CA HIS A 43 17.79 -42.07 60.71
C HIS A 43 17.17 -43.42 61.12
N ALA A 44 16.13 -43.85 60.39
CA ALA A 44 15.84 -45.25 60.06
C ALA A 44 14.89 -45.28 58.83
N GLY A 45 14.87 -46.39 58.08
CA GLY A 45 14.04 -46.51 56.88
C GLY A 45 12.55 -46.70 57.18
N GLY A 46 11.70 -46.01 56.43
CA GLY A 46 10.25 -46.21 56.42
C GLY A 46 9.63 -45.60 55.17
N LEU A 47 8.80 -46.37 54.46
CA LEU A 47 8.00 -45.86 53.35
C LEU A 47 6.99 -44.84 53.89
N LEU A 48 7.12 -43.58 53.49
CA LEU A 48 6.05 -42.60 53.73
C LEU A 48 4.83 -42.97 52.87
N PRO A 49 3.61 -42.87 53.42
CA PRO A 49 2.42 -43.39 52.76
C PRO A 49 2.05 -42.58 51.51
N ILE A 50 1.32 -43.27 50.63
CA ILE A 50 0.73 -42.73 49.40
C ILE A 50 -0.04 -41.43 49.71
N LYS A 51 0.34 -40.32 49.06
CA LYS A 51 -0.45 -39.07 49.05
C LYS A 51 -1.86 -39.37 48.49
N PRO A 52 -2.91 -38.63 48.90
CA PRO A 52 -4.28 -38.92 48.51
C PRO A 52 -4.49 -38.90 46.99
N PRO A 53 -5.59 -39.50 46.48
CA PRO A 53 -6.03 -39.29 45.11
C PRO A 53 -6.16 -37.78 44.80
N LEU A 54 -6.02 -37.43 43.51
CA LEU A 54 -6.10 -36.04 43.06
C LEU A 54 -7.38 -35.35 43.55
N ASP A 55 -7.24 -34.09 43.95
CA ASP A 55 -8.39 -33.23 44.21
C ASP A 55 -9.12 -32.95 42.88
N LEU A 56 -10.43 -33.22 42.83
CA LEU A 56 -11.18 -33.25 41.57
C LEU A 56 -11.36 -31.85 40.97
N ASP A 57 -11.35 -30.82 41.81
CA ASP A 57 -11.45 -29.41 41.39
C ASP A 57 -10.22 -28.91 40.58
N LEU A 58 -9.14 -29.71 40.51
CA LEU A 58 -7.94 -29.41 39.70
C LEU A 58 -7.97 -29.98 38.27
N LEU A 59 -8.93 -30.85 37.91
CA LEU A 59 -8.77 -31.73 36.73
C LEU A 59 -9.38 -31.21 35.41
N GLU A 60 -10.46 -30.43 35.44
CA GLU A 60 -11.18 -30.04 34.21
C GLU A 60 -10.89 -28.60 33.75
N ALA A 61 -10.11 -28.49 32.68
CA ALA A 61 -10.00 -27.28 31.87
C ALA A 61 -10.47 -27.56 30.45
N VAL A 62 -11.75 -27.27 30.17
CA VAL A 62 -12.29 -27.27 28.81
C VAL A 62 -11.71 -26.09 28.04
N LEU A 63 -10.64 -26.32 27.28
CA LEU A 63 -10.07 -25.32 26.38
C LEU A 63 -11.00 -25.11 25.17
N PRO A 64 -11.21 -23.86 24.72
CA PRO A 64 -11.97 -23.59 23.51
C PRO A 64 -11.39 -24.31 22.29
N ARG A 65 -12.23 -24.82 21.37
CA ARG A 65 -11.74 -25.48 20.14
C ARG A 65 -10.83 -24.60 19.29
N SER A 66 -11.00 -23.27 19.34
CA SER A 66 -10.09 -22.31 18.71
C SER A 66 -8.68 -22.35 19.28
N GLU A 67 -8.54 -22.59 20.59
CA GLU A 67 -7.24 -22.72 21.26
C GLU A 67 -6.58 -24.07 20.97
N ILE A 68 -7.36 -25.15 20.98
CA ILE A 68 -6.93 -26.49 20.57
C ILE A 68 -6.35 -26.44 19.15
N ARG A 69 -7.08 -25.83 18.20
CA ARG A 69 -6.65 -25.63 16.81
C ARG A 69 -5.41 -24.74 16.70
N ARG A 70 -5.30 -23.68 17.50
CA ARG A 70 -4.11 -22.79 17.53
C ARG A 70 -2.84 -23.56 17.95
N ARG A 71 -2.92 -24.35 19.01
CA ARG A 71 -1.80 -25.15 19.53
C ARG A 71 -1.39 -26.26 18.56
N LEU A 72 -2.35 -26.97 17.98
CA LEU A 72 -2.06 -27.98 16.96
C LEU A 72 -1.46 -27.38 15.68
N ALA A 73 -1.89 -26.18 15.27
CA ALA A 73 -1.28 -25.46 14.14
C ALA A 73 0.18 -25.04 14.40
N ARG A 74 0.55 -24.71 15.66
CA ARG A 74 1.96 -24.49 16.05
C ARG A 74 2.79 -25.76 15.80
N ILE A 75 2.30 -26.93 16.24
CA ILE A 75 3.00 -28.21 16.05
C ILE A 75 3.12 -28.56 14.57
N ALA A 76 2.07 -28.30 13.77
CA ALA A 76 2.10 -28.47 12.31
C ALA A 76 3.17 -27.59 11.63
N ALA A 77 3.30 -26.32 12.05
CA ALA A 77 4.32 -25.40 11.53
C ALA A 77 5.74 -25.80 11.93
N VAL A 78 5.95 -26.35 13.14
CA VAL A 78 7.24 -26.93 13.56
C VAL A 78 7.61 -28.13 12.69
N LEU A 79 6.64 -28.96 12.31
CA LEU A 79 6.85 -30.08 11.38
C LEU A 79 7.14 -29.62 9.95
N ASP A 80 6.45 -28.58 9.44
CA ASP A 80 6.75 -27.95 8.14
C ASP A 80 8.19 -27.41 8.09
N ALA A 81 8.59 -26.61 9.09
CA ALA A 81 9.92 -26.00 9.17
C ALA A 81 11.05 -27.05 9.27
N ARG A 82 10.72 -28.28 9.71
CA ARG A 82 11.65 -29.43 9.79
C ARG A 82 11.47 -30.43 8.64
N GLY A 83 10.63 -30.13 7.65
CA GLY A 83 10.44 -30.93 6.43
C GLY A 83 9.70 -32.26 6.63
N VAL A 84 8.96 -32.43 7.73
CA VAL A 84 8.27 -33.69 8.05
C VAL A 84 6.90 -33.72 7.36
N THR A 85 6.81 -34.45 6.24
CA THR A 85 5.57 -34.60 5.47
C THR A 85 4.65 -35.72 5.95
N GLU A 86 5.19 -36.76 6.61
CA GLU A 86 4.43 -37.91 7.09
C GLU A 86 4.78 -38.28 8.54
N PRO A 87 4.24 -37.56 9.56
CA PRO A 87 4.60 -37.78 10.96
C PRO A 87 4.10 -39.12 11.53
N PHE A 88 3.07 -39.73 10.94
CA PHE A 88 2.38 -40.92 11.47
C PHE A 88 2.35 -42.12 10.51
N THR A 89 3.32 -42.26 9.60
CA THR A 89 3.51 -43.47 8.78
C THR A 89 4.78 -44.20 9.23
N GLY A 90 4.74 -45.53 9.40
CA GLY A 90 5.92 -46.35 9.75
C GLY A 90 5.81 -47.08 11.09
N SER A 91 6.96 -47.39 11.70
CA SER A 91 7.07 -48.19 12.92
C SER A 91 6.93 -47.37 14.22
N PRO A 92 6.56 -47.99 15.35
CA PRO A 92 6.53 -47.32 16.67
C PRO A 92 7.90 -46.81 17.13
N LEU A 93 7.91 -45.67 17.84
CA LEU A 93 9.06 -45.19 18.60
C LEU A 93 9.13 -45.92 19.95
N GLN A 94 10.17 -46.72 20.13
CA GLN A 94 10.42 -47.47 21.36
C GLN A 94 11.45 -46.74 22.24
N LEU A 95 11.04 -46.26 23.41
CA LEU A 95 11.96 -45.69 24.40
C LEU A 95 12.69 -46.81 25.16
N GLY A 96 13.83 -46.46 25.74
CA GLY A 96 14.59 -47.32 26.65
C GLY A 96 14.25 -47.07 28.11
N GLU A 97 14.70 -47.97 28.99
CA GLU A 97 14.48 -47.93 30.45
C GLU A 97 14.93 -46.61 31.10
N HIS A 98 15.94 -45.94 30.54
CA HIS A 98 16.39 -44.62 30.99
C HIS A 98 16.55 -43.68 29.79
N THR A 99 15.66 -42.70 29.70
CA THR A 99 15.54 -41.78 28.55
C THR A 99 15.73 -40.33 29.00
N LEU A 100 16.82 -39.69 28.56
CA LEU A 100 17.07 -38.26 28.75
C LEU A 100 16.43 -37.46 27.61
N VAL A 101 15.51 -36.56 27.97
CA VAL A 101 14.91 -35.56 27.07
C VAL A 101 15.92 -34.45 26.82
N MET A 102 16.23 -34.19 25.56
CA MET A 102 17.07 -33.08 25.11
C MET A 102 16.25 -32.17 24.18
N PRO A 103 16.59 -30.86 24.05
CA PRO A 103 15.93 -29.99 23.08
C PRO A 103 16.11 -30.50 21.64
N GLY A 104 15.06 -30.35 20.81
CA GLY A 104 15.07 -30.83 19.42
C GLY A 104 13.81 -31.60 19.00
N LEU A 105 13.90 -32.38 17.92
CA LEU A 105 12.78 -33.13 17.34
C LEU A 105 13.18 -34.60 17.14
N VAL A 106 12.32 -35.52 17.58
CA VAL A 106 12.48 -36.97 17.46
C VAL A 106 11.33 -37.53 16.63
N THR A 107 11.66 -38.20 15.53
CA THR A 107 10.71 -38.86 14.61
C THR A 107 11.10 -40.33 14.36
N LYS A 108 10.27 -41.03 13.59
CA LYS A 108 10.41 -42.45 13.20
C LYS A 108 11.78 -42.88 12.69
N ASP A 109 12.54 -41.99 12.06
CA ASP A 109 13.82 -42.29 11.43
C ASP A 109 15.00 -42.32 12.43
N HIS A 110 14.71 -42.26 13.73
CA HIS A 110 15.70 -42.28 14.81
C HIS A 110 15.60 -43.56 15.64
N ARG A 111 16.15 -44.66 15.10
CA ARG A 111 16.23 -45.94 15.82
C ARG A 111 17.06 -45.84 17.09
N THR A 112 16.44 -46.26 18.19
CA THR A 112 17.04 -46.58 19.50
C THR A 112 17.51 -48.04 19.56
N ASP A 113 18.21 -48.53 18.53
CA ASP A 113 18.76 -49.90 18.53
C ASP A 113 19.75 -50.07 19.70
N ALA A 114 19.46 -51.03 20.59
CA ALA A 114 19.96 -51.11 21.98
C ALA A 114 21.44 -51.55 22.15
N GLY A 115 22.35 -50.98 21.36
CA GLY A 115 23.79 -51.26 21.42
C GLY A 115 24.71 -50.15 20.89
N ALA A 116 24.18 -48.97 20.54
CA ALA A 116 24.97 -47.87 19.97
C ALA A 116 24.75 -46.55 20.72
N GLN A 117 25.78 -46.08 21.43
CA GLN A 117 25.82 -44.71 22.01
C GLN A 117 26.03 -43.65 20.92
N LYS A 118 25.03 -43.43 20.05
CA LYS A 118 24.95 -42.23 19.21
C LYS A 118 24.07 -41.18 19.89
N THR A 119 24.62 -39.98 20.03
CA THR A 119 23.87 -38.82 20.54
C THR A 119 22.97 -38.33 19.41
N LEU A 120 21.66 -38.32 19.63
CA LEU A 120 20.64 -37.85 18.68
C LEU A 120 20.15 -36.46 19.10
N GLY A 121 19.77 -35.61 18.13
CA GLY A 121 19.39 -34.21 18.33
C GLY A 121 18.00 -34.00 18.97
N GLY A 122 17.80 -34.58 20.15
CA GLY A 122 16.53 -34.55 20.91
C GLY A 122 16.35 -35.72 21.89
N LEU A 123 17.24 -36.74 21.85
CA LEU A 123 17.14 -37.92 22.71
C LEU A 123 18.51 -38.50 23.07
N LYS A 124 18.66 -38.95 24.31
CA LYS A 124 19.80 -39.78 24.73
C LYS A 124 19.35 -40.90 25.66
N VAL A 125 19.54 -42.15 25.24
CA VAL A 125 19.44 -43.32 26.12
C VAL A 125 20.69 -43.38 27.00
N VAL A 126 20.54 -43.65 28.29
CA VAL A 126 21.65 -43.65 29.26
C VAL A 126 21.72 -44.98 29.99
N ASP A 127 22.81 -45.71 29.78
CA ASP A 127 23.13 -46.93 30.54
C ASP A 127 23.67 -46.53 31.93
N LEU A 128 22.93 -46.84 33.00
CA LEU A 128 23.16 -46.31 34.36
C LEU A 128 23.88 -47.30 35.30
N ALA A 129 25.10 -47.67 34.93
CA ALA A 129 26.07 -48.21 35.88
C ALA A 129 26.57 -47.10 36.84
N ASP A 130 25.88 -46.95 37.98
CA ASP A 130 26.08 -45.95 39.06
C ASP A 130 25.67 -44.50 38.71
N PRO A 131 24.49 -44.02 39.17
CA PRO A 131 24.01 -42.66 38.89
C PRO A 131 24.80 -41.54 39.59
N GLN A 132 25.68 -41.83 40.57
CA GLN A 132 26.47 -40.78 41.23
C GLN A 132 27.62 -40.25 40.36
N ARG A 133 28.09 -41.01 39.36
CA ARG A 133 29.30 -40.68 38.60
C ARG A 133 29.14 -39.59 37.52
N LEU A 134 27.93 -39.22 37.14
CA LEU A 134 27.72 -38.18 36.11
C LEU A 134 28.14 -36.77 36.57
N ALA A 135 28.02 -36.47 37.88
CA ALA A 135 28.26 -35.14 38.43
C ALA A 135 29.72 -34.64 38.30
N LEU A 136 30.69 -35.54 38.15
CA LEU A 136 32.13 -35.21 38.17
C LEU A 136 32.77 -35.02 36.79
N ARG A 137 32.04 -35.26 35.68
CA ARG A 137 32.55 -35.05 34.30
C ARG A 137 31.89 -33.87 33.56
N GLY A 138 31.12 -33.04 34.26
CA GLY A 138 30.57 -31.79 33.71
C GLY A 138 31.61 -30.66 33.52
N ALA A 139 32.82 -30.82 34.05
CA ALA A 139 33.94 -29.89 33.83
C ALA A 139 34.93 -30.46 32.79
N LEU A 140 35.48 -29.59 31.95
CA LEU A 140 36.46 -29.88 30.88
C LEU A 140 35.94 -30.69 29.68
N VAL A 141 35.00 -30.10 28.93
CA VAL A 141 35.04 -30.16 27.45
C VAL A 141 35.47 -28.78 26.95
N ASN A 142 36.61 -28.69 26.27
CA ASN A 142 37.15 -27.41 25.81
C ASN A 142 36.36 -26.90 24.60
N ALA A 143 35.82 -25.68 24.70
CA ALA A 143 35.03 -25.03 23.65
C ALA A 143 35.91 -24.52 22.49
N ARG A 144 36.49 -25.42 21.68
CA ARG A 144 37.38 -25.06 20.57
C ARG A 144 37.13 -25.77 19.23
N GLU A 145 36.08 -26.60 19.13
CA GLU A 145 35.75 -27.34 17.91
C GLU A 145 34.29 -27.16 17.45
N LEU A 146 33.73 -25.97 17.74
CA LEU A 146 32.49 -25.49 17.15
C LEU A 146 32.74 -24.16 16.43
N ARG A 147 33.06 -24.27 15.14
CA ARG A 147 32.94 -23.18 14.15
C ARG A 147 32.06 -23.68 13.00
N GLY A 148 30.75 -23.61 13.22
CA GLY A 148 29.76 -23.45 12.16
C GLY A 148 29.22 -22.01 12.23
N ASP A 149 28.78 -21.46 11.11
CA ASP A 149 28.36 -20.07 11.01
C ASP A 149 27.09 -19.74 11.83
N PRO A 150 26.90 -18.48 12.25
CA PRO A 150 25.78 -18.09 13.10
C PRO A 150 24.44 -18.29 12.38
N LEU A 151 23.61 -19.18 12.92
CA LEU A 151 22.19 -19.24 12.56
C LEU A 151 21.44 -18.06 13.19
N VAL A 152 20.42 -17.60 12.47
CA VAL A 152 19.65 -16.38 12.77
C VAL A 152 18.92 -16.48 14.11
N GLU A 153 18.88 -15.39 14.86
CA GLU A 153 18.00 -15.22 16.01
C GLU A 153 16.54 -15.06 15.54
N GLU A 154 15.76 -16.14 15.61
CA GLU A 154 14.29 -16.09 15.54
C GLU A 154 13.68 -16.59 16.86
N GLU A 155 12.44 -16.17 17.16
CA GLU A 155 11.81 -16.32 18.48
C GLU A 155 11.47 -17.79 18.83
N GLY A 156 12.42 -18.50 19.46
CA GLY A 156 12.25 -19.90 19.87
C GLY A 156 13.53 -20.54 20.38
N GLY A 157 14.03 -20.07 21.53
CA GLY A 157 15.30 -20.52 22.14
C GLY A 157 15.35 -22.01 22.50
N PRO A 158 16.56 -22.55 22.80
CA PRO A 158 16.85 -23.98 22.66
C PRO A 158 16.43 -24.84 23.87
N THR A 159 15.17 -24.76 24.29
CA THR A 159 14.66 -25.49 25.47
C THR A 159 13.50 -26.45 25.19
N GLU A 160 12.84 -26.34 24.03
CA GLU A 160 11.73 -27.24 23.65
C GLU A 160 12.20 -28.58 23.04
N ALA A 161 11.53 -29.67 23.42
CA ALA A 161 11.68 -31.00 22.86
C ALA A 161 10.36 -31.51 22.24
N TYR A 162 10.44 -32.19 21.10
CA TYR A 162 9.28 -32.71 20.36
C TYR A 162 9.44 -34.21 20.06
N TRP A 163 8.49 -35.05 20.51
CA TRP A 163 8.46 -36.50 20.23
C TRP A 163 7.23 -36.88 19.40
N ILE A 164 7.43 -37.26 18.13
CA ILE A 164 6.33 -37.40 17.16
C ILE A 164 6.46 -38.71 16.35
N ALA A 165 5.49 -39.62 16.51
CA ALA A 165 5.52 -40.96 15.91
C ALA A 165 4.10 -41.60 15.79
N PRO A 166 3.88 -42.59 14.90
CA PRO A 166 2.60 -43.29 14.77
C PRO A 166 2.14 -44.04 16.04
N GLU A 167 3.09 -44.56 16.81
CA GLU A 167 2.88 -45.09 18.16
C GLU A 167 4.15 -44.79 18.97
N ILE A 168 4.02 -44.44 20.25
CA ILE A 168 5.14 -44.26 21.19
C ILE A 168 5.00 -45.28 22.32
N ARG A 169 6.10 -45.96 22.67
CA ARG A 169 6.13 -47.02 23.68
C ARG A 169 7.19 -46.73 24.74
N ILE A 170 6.77 -46.70 26.01
CA ILE A 170 7.64 -46.60 27.17
C ILE A 170 7.63 -47.96 27.89
N PRO A 171 8.79 -48.61 28.12
CA PRO A 171 8.84 -49.91 28.80
C PRO A 171 8.43 -49.79 30.28
N ALA A 172 8.13 -50.94 30.90
CA ALA A 172 7.93 -51.00 32.35
C ALA A 172 9.20 -50.58 33.11
N ASP A 173 9.03 -50.03 34.31
CA ASP A 173 10.06 -49.41 35.16
C ASP A 173 10.83 -48.25 34.47
N GLY A 174 10.34 -47.78 33.32
CA GLY A 174 10.98 -46.77 32.49
C GLY A 174 11.02 -45.38 33.12
N THR A 175 12.20 -44.75 33.13
CA THR A 175 12.43 -43.41 33.69
C THR A 175 12.73 -42.41 32.57
N VAL A 176 11.89 -41.38 32.44
CA VAL A 176 12.08 -40.22 31.58
C VAL A 176 12.61 -39.05 32.43
N ILE A 177 13.72 -38.45 32.00
CA ILE A 177 14.40 -37.37 32.74
C ILE A 177 14.54 -36.16 31.84
N PHE A 178 14.04 -35.00 32.27
CA PHE A 178 14.30 -33.72 31.58
C PHE A 178 15.74 -33.27 31.84
N SER A 179 16.47 -32.87 30.79
CA SER A 179 17.78 -32.25 30.95
C SER A 179 17.70 -30.88 31.63
N GLU A 180 18.82 -30.33 32.14
CA GLU A 180 18.84 -28.95 32.64
C GLU A 180 18.48 -27.92 31.55
N GLN A 181 18.70 -28.28 30.27
CA GLN A 181 18.40 -27.44 29.11
C GLN A 181 16.96 -27.58 28.60
N THR A 182 16.22 -28.62 28.99
CA THR A 182 14.83 -28.84 28.53
C THR A 182 13.85 -28.40 29.59
N ASP A 183 13.03 -27.40 29.29
CA ASP A 183 11.89 -26.97 30.12
C ASP A 183 10.55 -27.49 29.59
N HIS A 184 10.37 -27.63 28.28
CA HIS A 184 9.13 -28.07 27.64
C HIS A 184 9.35 -29.33 26.78
N LEU A 185 8.50 -30.35 26.97
CA LEU A 185 8.37 -31.50 26.10
C LEU A 185 6.96 -31.56 25.50
N THR A 186 6.84 -31.43 24.18
CA THR A 186 5.65 -31.77 23.42
C THR A 186 5.72 -33.21 22.92
N VAL A 187 4.72 -34.04 23.22
CA VAL A 187 4.57 -35.41 22.71
C VAL A 187 3.33 -35.46 21.82
N MET A 188 3.42 -36.02 20.62
CA MET A 188 2.26 -36.19 19.73
C MET A 188 2.26 -37.55 19.03
N THR A 189 1.23 -38.37 19.29
CA THR A 189 1.11 -39.70 18.69
C THR A 189 -0.34 -40.18 18.65
N PRO A 190 -0.81 -40.86 17.58
CA PRO A 190 -2.10 -41.55 17.59
C PRO A 190 -2.26 -42.52 18.78
N ARG A 191 -1.17 -43.15 19.23
CA ARG A 191 -1.20 -44.15 20.30
C ARG A 191 0.03 -44.06 21.21
N LEU A 192 -0.19 -43.83 22.50
CA LEU A 192 0.82 -43.91 23.55
C LEU A 192 0.61 -45.18 24.39
N VAL A 193 1.67 -45.94 24.60
CA VAL A 193 1.69 -47.11 25.50
C VAL A 193 2.75 -46.87 26.59
N VAL A 194 2.31 -46.91 27.83
CA VAL A 194 3.12 -46.70 29.03
C VAL A 194 3.13 -48.02 29.82
N GLY A 195 4.32 -48.53 30.14
CA GLY A 195 4.49 -49.69 31.01
C GLY A 195 4.16 -49.40 32.47
N GLU A 196 4.17 -50.45 33.29
CA GLU A 196 4.04 -50.31 34.76
C GLU A 196 5.21 -49.51 35.35
N ASN A 197 4.98 -48.81 36.47
CA ASN A 197 5.99 -48.05 37.22
C ASN A 197 6.74 -46.95 36.45
N VAL A 198 6.30 -46.52 35.26
CA VAL A 198 6.98 -45.47 34.49
C VAL A 198 7.01 -44.14 35.27
N VAL A 199 8.18 -43.49 35.33
CA VAL A 199 8.41 -42.22 36.03
C VAL A 199 8.89 -41.15 35.05
N PHE A 200 8.19 -40.03 34.99
CA PHE A 200 8.73 -38.76 34.47
C PHE A 200 9.20 -37.93 35.66
N GLN A 201 10.43 -37.44 35.61
CA GLN A 201 11.01 -36.58 36.65
C GLN A 201 12.00 -35.57 36.06
N TRP A 202 12.40 -34.60 36.88
CA TRP A 202 13.48 -33.67 36.54
C TRP A 202 14.28 -33.32 37.79
N ARG A 203 15.61 -33.17 37.68
CA ARG A 203 16.48 -32.75 38.78
C ARG A 203 17.66 -31.95 38.25
N SER A 204 17.71 -30.64 38.53
CA SER A 204 18.96 -29.88 38.40
C SER A 204 20.02 -30.42 39.36
N ALA A 205 21.28 -30.46 38.91
CA ALA A 205 22.42 -30.90 39.69
C ALA A 205 22.96 -29.85 40.68
N ARG A 206 22.43 -28.62 40.65
CA ARG A 206 23.06 -27.46 41.32
C ARG A 206 22.67 -27.20 42.77
N ASN A 207 21.61 -27.82 43.28
CA ASN A 207 21.09 -27.50 44.61
C ASN A 207 21.59 -28.45 45.70
N THR A 208 22.91 -28.44 45.96
CA THR A 208 23.47 -29.03 47.17
C THR A 208 23.25 -28.04 48.33
N SER A 209 22.53 -28.48 49.37
CA SER A 209 22.11 -27.66 50.51
C SER A 209 23.25 -27.33 51.49
N SER A 210 24.36 -26.79 50.98
CA SER A 210 25.48 -26.30 51.77
C SER A 210 25.39 -24.78 51.87
N PRO A 211 25.15 -24.20 53.07
CA PRO A 211 25.28 -22.76 53.23
C PRO A 211 26.74 -22.35 52.99
N LYS A 212 26.94 -21.21 52.33
CA LYS A 212 28.28 -20.64 52.08
C LYS A 212 29.01 -20.44 53.41
N SER A 213 30.32 -20.69 53.45
CA SER A 213 31.09 -20.62 54.70
C SER A 213 31.07 -19.21 55.29
N LYS A 214 30.48 -19.07 56.49
CA LYS A 214 30.31 -17.80 57.24
C LYS A 214 31.49 -16.82 57.05
N PRO A 215 31.25 -15.53 56.73
CA PRO A 215 32.32 -14.57 56.49
C PRO A 215 33.28 -14.49 57.68
N PRO A 216 34.60 -14.35 57.42
CA PRO A 216 35.59 -14.36 58.48
C PRO A 216 35.35 -13.22 59.49
N PRO A 217 35.66 -13.45 60.79
CA PRO A 217 35.52 -12.41 61.80
C PRO A 217 36.40 -11.20 61.46
N ALA A 218 35.84 -10.00 61.59
CA ALA A 218 36.59 -8.78 61.29
C ALA A 218 37.75 -8.59 62.29
N GLY A 219 38.87 -8.05 61.79
CA GLY A 219 40.10 -7.93 62.57
C GLY A 219 39.96 -6.99 63.79
N PRO A 220 40.72 -7.24 64.88
CA PRO A 220 40.79 -6.31 66.00
C PRO A 220 41.43 -4.99 65.54
N GLN A 221 40.89 -3.86 66.03
CA GLN A 221 41.43 -2.55 65.70
C GLN A 221 42.65 -2.18 66.57
N LYS A 222 43.47 -1.26 66.04
CA LYS A 222 44.67 -0.80 66.74
C LYS A 222 44.30 -0.13 68.07
N SER A 223 45.09 -0.42 69.10
CA SER A 223 45.10 0.38 70.32
C SER A 223 45.68 1.77 70.04
N THR A 224 45.39 2.74 70.90
CA THR A 224 46.02 4.07 70.82
C THR A 224 47.10 4.20 71.88
N ASP A 225 48.30 4.61 71.48
CA ASP A 225 49.38 4.95 72.42
C ASP A 225 49.29 6.42 72.91
N THR A 226 48.25 7.14 72.48
CA THR A 226 47.98 8.52 72.90
C THR A 226 47.59 8.54 74.36
N VAL A 227 48.33 9.30 75.18
CA VAL A 227 48.06 9.46 76.62
C VAL A 227 46.60 9.84 76.88
N GLY A 228 45.89 9.01 77.63
CA GLY A 228 44.46 9.20 77.95
C GLY A 228 43.49 9.10 76.75
N GLY A 229 43.96 8.71 75.56
CA GLY A 229 43.16 8.66 74.34
C GLY A 229 42.23 7.45 74.27
N THR A 230 41.03 7.64 73.72
CA THR A 230 40.08 6.54 73.49
C THR A 230 40.55 5.62 72.36
N GLY A 231 40.47 4.31 72.56
CA GLY A 231 40.83 3.30 71.55
C GLY A 231 39.91 3.32 70.32
N PHE A 232 40.39 2.81 69.19
CA PHE A 232 39.62 2.83 67.94
C PHE A 232 38.44 1.84 67.96
N THR A 233 37.29 2.26 67.44
CA THR A 233 36.11 1.38 67.26
C THR A 233 36.43 0.25 66.27
N GLY A 234 36.07 -0.98 66.64
CA GLY A 234 36.27 -2.17 65.82
C GLY A 234 35.52 -2.15 64.49
N LEU A 235 36.02 -2.91 63.50
CA LEU A 235 35.41 -3.00 62.17
C LEU A 235 34.11 -3.81 62.20
N GLY A 236 33.16 -3.45 61.34
CA GLY A 236 31.95 -4.26 61.11
C GLY A 236 32.29 -5.64 60.55
N GLY A 237 31.53 -6.66 60.94
CA GLY A 237 31.58 -7.98 60.31
C GLY A 237 31.04 -7.93 58.87
N GLY A 238 31.59 -8.77 57.98
CA GLY A 238 31.07 -8.89 56.62
C GLY A 238 29.65 -9.45 56.61
N GLY A 239 28.78 -8.93 55.74
CA GLY A 239 27.46 -9.54 55.52
C GLY A 239 27.58 -10.94 54.91
N GLY A 240 26.60 -11.81 55.15
CA GLY A 240 26.46 -13.06 54.41
C GLY A 240 25.82 -12.81 53.05
N ASP A 241 26.20 -13.59 52.04
CA ASP A 241 25.51 -13.63 50.75
C ASP A 241 24.08 -14.18 50.87
N ASP A 242 23.22 -13.71 49.98
CA ASP A 242 21.88 -14.29 49.78
C ASP A 242 21.96 -15.71 49.16
N GLY A 243 20.93 -16.51 49.40
CA GLY A 243 20.74 -17.84 48.83
C GLY A 243 20.19 -17.78 47.40
N LEU A 244 20.60 -18.73 46.55
CA LEU A 244 20.05 -18.86 45.19
C LEU A 244 18.59 -19.34 45.20
N ASP A 245 17.79 -18.80 44.29
CA ASP A 245 16.43 -19.27 44.03
C ASP A 245 16.41 -20.72 43.52
N GLY A 246 15.35 -21.45 43.86
CA GLY A 246 15.07 -22.77 43.32
C GLY A 246 14.57 -22.68 41.88
N ALA A 247 14.96 -23.62 41.03
CA ALA A 247 14.48 -23.68 39.65
C ALA A 247 13.03 -24.18 39.55
N ASP A 248 12.30 -23.68 38.56
CA ASP A 248 10.89 -23.98 38.30
C ASP A 248 10.68 -25.36 37.68
N GLY A 249 9.52 -25.95 37.97
CA GLY A 249 9.08 -27.23 37.40
C GLY A 249 8.89 -27.17 35.88
N ARG A 250 9.02 -28.33 35.23
CA ARG A 250 8.98 -28.44 33.76
C ARG A 250 7.56 -28.45 33.19
N PHE A 251 7.43 -28.38 31.87
CA PHE A 251 6.17 -28.46 31.13
C PHE A 251 6.11 -29.72 30.24
N LEU A 252 5.03 -30.48 30.34
CA LEU A 252 4.66 -31.58 29.46
C LEU A 252 3.35 -31.24 28.72
N GLU A 253 3.37 -31.21 27.39
CA GLU A 253 2.19 -31.08 26.51
C GLU A 253 2.01 -32.38 25.70
N LEU A 254 0.99 -33.19 26.02
CA LEU A 254 0.85 -34.55 25.50
C LEU A 254 -0.43 -34.71 24.69
N TRP A 255 -0.30 -34.99 23.39
CA TRP A 255 -1.40 -35.15 22.44
C TRP A 255 -1.50 -36.61 21.96
N ALA A 256 -2.54 -37.35 22.37
CA ALA A 256 -2.74 -38.71 21.89
C ALA A 256 -4.19 -39.17 21.82
N LEU A 257 -4.60 -39.79 20.71
CA LEU A 257 -5.96 -40.33 20.56
C LEU A 257 -6.20 -41.47 21.57
N GLN A 258 -5.25 -42.40 21.65
CA GLN A 258 -5.27 -43.51 22.59
C GLN A 258 -4.08 -43.46 23.56
N ILE A 259 -4.37 -43.51 24.86
CA ILE A 259 -3.39 -43.72 25.93
C ILE A 259 -3.69 -45.09 26.58
N VAL A 260 -2.64 -45.85 26.86
CA VAL A 260 -2.68 -47.16 27.53
C VAL A 260 -1.61 -47.16 28.63
N GLY A 261 -2.00 -47.51 29.85
CA GLY A 261 -1.15 -47.37 31.04
C GLY A 261 -1.14 -45.94 31.61
N SER A 262 -0.48 -45.77 32.76
CA SER A 262 -0.44 -44.50 33.50
C SER A 262 0.97 -44.24 34.06
N PRO A 263 1.59 -43.09 33.78
CA PRO A 263 2.88 -42.71 34.36
C PRO A 263 2.73 -42.03 35.72
N TYR A 264 3.78 -42.14 36.54
CA TYR A 264 4.05 -41.22 37.65
C TYR A 264 4.75 -39.98 37.12
N LEU A 265 4.25 -38.79 37.48
CA LEU A 265 4.74 -37.49 36.97
C LEU A 265 5.21 -36.61 38.13
N ASP A 266 6.52 -36.39 38.30
CA ASP A 266 7.09 -35.41 39.25
C ASP A 266 7.55 -34.14 38.52
N PHE A 267 6.77 -33.07 38.69
CA PHE A 267 6.97 -31.76 38.09
C PHE A 267 6.99 -30.65 39.17
N SER A 268 7.41 -31.01 40.39
CA SER A 268 7.54 -30.07 41.51
C SER A 268 8.59 -28.99 41.24
N GLY A 269 8.38 -27.77 41.75
CA GLY A 269 9.40 -26.72 41.81
C GLY A 269 10.48 -27.01 42.87
N GLN A 270 11.71 -26.52 42.68
CA GLN A 270 12.81 -26.78 43.62
C GLN A 270 12.82 -25.82 44.82
N ARG A 271 13.30 -26.31 45.97
CA ARG A 271 13.50 -25.47 47.14
C ARG A 271 14.59 -24.41 46.90
N GLY A 272 14.39 -23.18 47.36
CA GLY A 272 15.46 -22.17 47.42
C GLY A 272 16.58 -22.52 48.40
N GLN A 273 17.77 -21.98 48.18
CA GLN A 273 18.95 -22.16 49.02
C GLN A 273 18.86 -21.28 50.28
N ASP A 274 19.36 -21.79 51.41
CA ASP A 274 19.48 -21.03 52.65
C ASP A 274 20.49 -19.87 52.53
N GLY A 275 20.12 -18.71 53.07
CA GLY A 275 20.96 -17.52 53.13
C GLY A 275 22.14 -17.69 54.10
N GLN A 276 23.23 -16.94 53.88
CA GLN A 276 24.46 -17.10 54.63
C GLN A 276 24.46 -16.32 55.95
N ASP A 277 24.93 -16.97 57.01
CA ASP A 277 25.22 -16.34 58.31
C ASP A 277 26.20 -15.15 58.19
N GLY A 278 25.90 -14.00 58.81
CA GLY A 278 26.74 -12.80 58.80
C GLY A 278 27.96 -12.89 59.73
N GLY A 279 29.09 -12.33 59.31
CA GLY A 279 30.38 -12.41 60.03
C GLY A 279 30.41 -11.67 61.38
N ARG A 280 31.29 -12.10 62.29
CA ARG A 280 31.46 -11.45 63.60
C ARG A 280 32.16 -10.09 63.47
N GLY A 281 31.68 -9.10 64.21
CA GLY A 281 32.32 -7.77 64.33
C GLY A 281 33.69 -7.82 65.02
N GLY A 282 34.58 -6.89 64.65
CA GLY A 282 35.94 -6.82 65.17
C GLY A 282 36.03 -6.22 66.55
N ARG A 283 37.01 -6.65 67.35
CA ARG A 283 37.24 -6.09 68.69
C ARG A 283 37.73 -4.64 68.62
N GLY A 284 37.22 -3.79 69.51
CA GLY A 284 37.74 -2.43 69.67
C GLY A 284 39.19 -2.41 70.18
N GLY A 285 39.93 -1.35 69.84
CA GLY A 285 41.31 -1.15 70.31
C GLY A 285 41.38 -0.76 71.79
N THR A 286 42.50 -1.06 72.45
CA THR A 286 42.73 -0.63 73.85
C THR A 286 42.83 0.89 73.93
N GLY A 287 42.27 1.47 74.99
CA GLY A 287 42.50 2.87 75.34
C GLY A 287 43.95 3.13 75.76
N GLY A 288 44.43 4.34 75.54
CA GLY A 288 45.83 4.69 75.81
C GLY A 288 46.14 4.82 77.30
N PRO A 289 47.36 4.49 77.74
CA PRO A 289 47.73 4.60 79.13
C PRO A 289 47.66 6.05 79.61
N GLY A 290 47.34 6.25 80.88
CA GLY A 290 47.58 7.51 81.55
C GLY A 290 49.09 7.74 81.68
N ARG A 291 49.50 9.00 81.67
CA ARG A 291 50.91 9.39 81.84
C ARG A 291 51.28 9.32 83.31
N ASP A 292 52.41 8.70 83.62
CA ASP A 292 52.98 8.68 84.96
C ASP A 292 53.40 10.08 85.43
N ALA A 293 53.32 10.33 86.73
CA ALA A 293 53.80 11.55 87.36
C ALA A 293 55.33 11.61 87.42
N GLU A 294 55.88 12.82 87.47
CA GLU A 294 57.32 13.06 87.48
C GLU A 294 57.67 14.15 88.51
N PHE A 295 58.66 13.88 89.36
CA PHE A 295 59.23 14.90 90.25
C PHE A 295 60.02 15.95 89.48
N ASN A 296 59.96 17.18 89.96
CA ASN A 296 60.90 18.24 89.64
C ASN A 296 62.10 18.12 90.58
N THR A 297 63.31 18.09 90.02
CA THR A 297 64.54 17.89 90.77
C THR A 297 65.57 18.96 90.43
N TRP A 298 66.32 19.39 91.44
CA TRP A 298 67.45 20.30 91.26
C TRP A 298 68.67 19.54 90.71
N ILE A 299 69.69 20.29 90.27
CA ILE A 299 70.93 19.75 89.67
C ILE A 299 71.65 18.75 90.60
N THR A 300 71.40 18.80 91.91
CA THR A 300 71.94 17.86 92.92
C THR A 300 71.11 16.58 93.10
N GLY A 301 70.05 16.36 92.31
CA GLY A 301 69.19 15.16 92.35
C GLY A 301 68.06 15.19 93.39
N ASN A 302 68.02 16.19 94.28
CA ASN A 302 66.96 16.34 95.28
C ASN A 302 65.67 16.93 94.68
N VAL A 303 64.52 16.55 95.22
CA VAL A 303 63.20 17.10 94.85
C VAL A 303 63.10 18.57 95.22
N ASP A 304 62.53 19.39 94.34
CA ASP A 304 62.28 20.81 94.56
C ASP A 304 61.19 21.01 95.65
N PRO A 305 61.48 21.67 96.79
CA PRO A 305 60.52 21.83 97.87
C PRO A 305 59.49 22.95 97.65
N ILE A 306 59.61 23.76 96.60
CA ILE A 306 58.72 24.88 96.27
C ILE A 306 57.76 24.47 95.14
N ASN A 307 58.27 23.76 94.13
CA ASN A 307 57.47 23.16 93.07
C ASN A 307 57.90 21.70 92.83
N PRO A 308 57.48 20.74 93.68
CA PRO A 308 57.94 19.36 93.62
C PRO A 308 57.49 18.59 92.37
N CYS A 309 56.43 19.02 91.69
CA CYS A 309 55.80 18.24 90.62
C CYS A 309 56.06 18.81 89.24
N LYS A 310 56.96 18.17 88.50
CA LYS A 310 57.24 18.47 87.09
C LYS A 310 56.05 18.07 86.21
N ARG A 311 55.41 16.93 86.50
CA ARG A 311 54.17 16.45 85.85
C ARG A 311 53.30 15.65 86.82
N PHE A 312 51.98 15.78 86.67
CA PHE A 312 50.97 15.00 87.39
C PHE A 312 50.56 13.77 86.60
N ALA A 313 50.11 12.72 87.31
CA ALA A 313 49.54 11.53 86.70
C ALA A 313 48.20 11.83 86.00
N THR A 314 47.90 11.16 84.88
CA THR A 314 46.62 11.31 84.16
C THR A 314 45.78 10.04 84.18
N PHE A 315 44.48 10.21 83.91
CA PHE A 315 43.54 9.13 83.61
C PHE A 315 44.03 8.26 82.44
N GLY A 316 43.64 6.98 82.46
CA GLY A 316 43.71 6.11 81.30
C GLY A 316 42.56 6.37 80.33
N GLY A 317 42.79 6.18 79.04
CA GLY A 317 41.78 6.36 78.00
C GLY A 317 40.77 5.21 77.96
N HIS A 318 39.55 5.49 77.53
CA HIS A 318 38.51 4.45 77.37
C HIS A 318 38.86 3.49 76.22
N GLY A 319 38.47 2.23 76.33
CA GLY A 319 38.57 1.27 75.23
C GLY A 319 37.62 1.62 74.08
N GLY A 320 38.03 1.32 72.86
CA GLY A 320 37.19 1.51 71.67
C GLY A 320 35.96 0.60 71.68
N ARG A 321 34.85 1.04 71.08
CA ARG A 321 33.66 0.20 70.94
C ARG A 321 33.99 -1.03 70.06
N GLY A 322 33.40 -2.19 70.34
CA GLY A 322 33.39 -3.29 69.38
C GLY A 322 32.67 -2.91 68.08
N GLY A 323 33.08 -3.49 66.96
CA GLY A 323 32.39 -3.33 65.69
C GLY A 323 31.09 -4.13 65.64
N ALA A 324 30.10 -3.64 64.88
CA ALA A 324 28.84 -4.36 64.71
C ALA A 324 29.02 -5.70 63.98
N GLY A 325 28.14 -6.66 64.22
CA GLY A 325 28.08 -7.88 63.42
C GLY A 325 27.55 -7.62 62.01
N GLY A 326 27.97 -8.43 61.04
CA GLY A 326 27.42 -8.40 59.68
C GLY A 326 25.98 -8.91 59.66
N ARG A 327 25.14 -8.38 58.76
CA ARG A 327 23.79 -8.91 58.52
C ARG A 327 23.88 -10.33 57.92
N GLY A 328 22.96 -11.22 58.27
CA GLY A 328 22.75 -12.45 57.52
C GLY A 328 22.15 -12.17 56.13
N GLY A 329 22.48 -13.01 55.15
CA GLY A 329 21.89 -12.98 53.83
C GLY A 329 20.47 -13.54 53.82
N ASP A 330 19.67 -13.09 52.85
CA ASP A 330 18.29 -13.50 52.67
C ASP A 330 18.22 -14.89 52.00
N GLY A 331 17.18 -15.67 52.29
CA GLY A 331 16.99 -17.00 51.70
C GLY A 331 16.40 -16.91 50.30
N GLY A 332 16.86 -17.78 49.38
CA GLY A 332 16.35 -17.82 48.01
C GLY A 332 14.87 -18.25 47.94
N ARG A 333 14.13 -17.74 46.97
CA ARG A 333 12.74 -18.14 46.67
C ARG A 333 12.70 -19.62 46.28
N GLY A 334 11.60 -20.30 46.59
CA GLY A 334 11.29 -21.59 45.95
C GLY A 334 10.89 -21.38 44.48
N GLY A 335 11.29 -22.32 43.61
CA GLY A 335 10.85 -22.33 42.22
C GLY A 335 9.37 -22.67 42.10
N ASP A 336 8.73 -22.17 41.06
CA ASP A 336 7.30 -22.38 40.81
C ASP A 336 7.01 -23.82 40.36
N GLY A 337 5.78 -24.29 40.59
CA GLY A 337 5.33 -25.62 40.14
C GLY A 337 5.29 -25.71 38.60
N GLY A 338 5.58 -26.90 38.06
CA GLY A 338 5.55 -27.13 36.61
C GLY A 338 4.14 -27.14 36.00
N ARG A 339 4.01 -27.68 34.79
CA ARG A 339 2.71 -27.83 34.11
C ARG A 339 2.62 -29.17 33.38
N ILE A 340 1.44 -29.77 33.41
CA ILE A 340 1.10 -31.00 32.69
C ILE A 340 -0.23 -30.77 31.96
N GLU A 341 -0.23 -30.80 30.64
CA GLU A 341 -1.44 -30.71 29.82
C GLU A 341 -1.57 -31.95 28.94
N ILE A 342 -2.68 -32.67 29.04
CA ILE A 342 -2.92 -33.94 28.32
C ILE A 342 -4.20 -33.83 27.50
N TYR A 343 -4.06 -34.07 26.20
CA TYR A 343 -5.08 -33.94 25.18
C TYR A 343 -5.37 -35.31 24.56
N ALA A 344 -6.54 -35.89 24.86
CA ALA A 344 -6.90 -37.22 24.37
C ALA A 344 -8.41 -37.41 24.18
N LEU A 345 -8.80 -38.50 23.51
CA LEU A 345 -10.22 -38.88 23.38
C LEU A 345 -10.84 -39.11 24.77
N PRO A 346 -12.14 -38.79 25.01
CA PRO A 346 -12.78 -38.94 26.31
C PRO A 346 -12.61 -40.32 26.97
N ALA A 347 -12.74 -41.39 26.18
CA ALA A 347 -12.58 -42.77 26.65
C ALA A 347 -11.12 -43.14 27.00
N SER A 348 -10.13 -42.37 26.56
CA SER A 348 -8.73 -42.49 26.95
C SER A 348 -8.44 -41.71 28.24
N LEU A 349 -8.98 -40.47 28.35
CA LEU A 349 -8.84 -39.66 29.56
C LEU A 349 -9.51 -40.32 30.78
N GLY A 350 -10.72 -40.87 30.64
CA GLY A 350 -11.41 -41.53 31.76
C GLY A 350 -10.57 -42.63 32.42
N ARG A 351 -9.96 -43.50 31.62
CA ARG A 351 -9.04 -44.55 32.12
C ARG A 351 -7.74 -44.00 32.71
N LEU A 352 -7.26 -42.86 32.22
CA LEU A 352 -6.04 -42.24 32.75
C LEU A 352 -6.32 -41.60 34.12
N THR A 353 -7.46 -40.94 34.30
CA THR A 353 -7.81 -40.24 35.55
C THR A 353 -7.86 -41.17 36.77
N ASP A 354 -8.33 -42.41 36.60
CA ASP A 354 -8.41 -43.41 37.68
C ASP A 354 -7.02 -43.82 38.22
N ASP A 355 -5.99 -43.82 37.37
CA ASP A 355 -4.64 -44.33 37.67
C ASP A 355 -3.54 -43.25 37.68
N LEU A 356 -3.84 -41.98 37.35
CA LEU A 356 -2.82 -40.93 37.18
C LEU A 356 -2.24 -40.48 38.52
N ARG A 357 -0.91 -40.59 38.67
CA ARG A 357 -0.18 -40.20 39.89
C ARG A 357 0.75 -39.01 39.61
N VAL A 358 0.40 -37.84 40.11
CA VAL A 358 1.22 -36.63 39.97
C VAL A 358 1.81 -36.22 41.31
N LEU A 359 3.12 -36.03 41.37
CA LEU A 359 3.76 -35.25 42.42
C LEU A 359 3.86 -33.80 41.93
N PHE A 360 3.00 -32.96 42.52
CA PHE A 360 2.85 -31.57 42.18
C PHE A 360 3.00 -30.71 43.43
N GLY A 361 3.70 -29.58 43.31
CA GLY A 361 3.96 -28.68 44.42
C GLY A 361 4.95 -27.57 44.06
N PRO A 362 4.86 -26.41 44.72
CA PRO A 362 5.87 -25.38 44.60
C PRO A 362 7.12 -25.75 45.40
N GLY A 363 8.24 -25.13 45.05
CA GLY A 363 9.45 -25.16 45.87
C GLY A 363 9.24 -24.48 47.22
N GLY A 364 9.81 -25.04 48.28
CA GLY A 364 9.90 -24.34 49.57
C GLY A 364 10.92 -23.20 49.52
N GLY A 365 10.78 -22.20 50.39
CA GLY A 365 11.79 -21.14 50.54
C GLY A 365 13.10 -21.63 51.18
N GLY A 366 14.18 -20.94 50.87
CA GLY A 366 15.42 -20.93 51.65
C GLY A 366 15.19 -20.31 53.03
N SER A 367 15.87 -20.79 54.07
CA SER A 367 15.82 -20.14 55.38
C SER A 367 16.79 -18.96 55.45
N GLN A 368 16.55 -18.02 56.35
CA GLN A 368 17.39 -16.83 56.52
C GLN A 368 18.76 -17.16 57.10
N GLY A 369 19.80 -16.49 56.61
CA GLY A 369 21.09 -16.42 57.29
C GLY A 369 20.98 -15.63 58.59
N ARG A 370 21.69 -16.04 59.64
CA ARG A 370 21.62 -15.36 60.95
C ARG A 370 22.57 -14.19 61.04
N GLY A 371 22.18 -13.18 61.80
CA GLY A 371 23.03 -12.04 62.12
C GLY A 371 24.34 -12.44 62.80
N GLY A 372 25.42 -11.77 62.43
CA GLY A 372 26.71 -11.93 63.09
C GLY A 372 26.68 -11.37 64.51
N PRO A 373 27.38 -11.98 65.48
CA PRO A 373 27.55 -11.38 66.79
C PRO A 373 28.44 -10.13 66.68
N GLY A 374 28.20 -9.15 67.54
CA GLY A 374 29.08 -7.99 67.68
C GLY A 374 30.50 -8.38 68.13
N GLY A 375 31.45 -7.49 67.84
CA GLY A 375 32.80 -7.53 68.40
C GLY A 375 32.80 -7.09 69.86
N ASP A 376 33.78 -7.59 70.62
CA ASP A 376 33.95 -7.19 72.02
C ASP A 376 34.48 -5.75 72.13
N GLY A 377 34.22 -5.11 73.26
CA GLY A 377 34.89 -3.87 73.62
C GLY A 377 36.43 -3.99 73.68
N GLY A 378 37.11 -2.92 73.31
CA GLY A 378 38.51 -2.73 73.63
C GLY A 378 38.70 -2.58 75.15
N PRO A 379 39.80 -3.08 75.73
CA PRO A 379 40.07 -2.87 77.16
C PRO A 379 40.36 -1.40 77.46
N ALA A 380 40.14 -1.01 78.71
CA ALA A 380 40.57 0.26 79.25
C ALA A 380 42.09 0.46 79.16
N GLY A 381 42.54 1.70 78.96
CA GLY A 381 43.91 2.10 79.27
C GLY A 381 44.12 2.15 80.79
N PRO A 382 45.28 1.70 81.30
CA PRO A 382 45.61 1.80 82.72
C PRO A 382 45.81 3.27 83.13
N ARG A 383 45.59 3.60 84.40
CA ARG A 383 45.93 4.93 84.95
C ARG A 383 47.43 5.18 84.94
N GLY A 384 47.82 6.45 84.86
CA GLY A 384 49.19 6.87 85.15
C GLY A 384 49.56 6.61 86.61
N ARG A 385 50.80 6.22 86.87
CA ARG A 385 51.35 5.99 88.22
C ARG A 385 51.64 7.32 88.91
N THR A 386 51.31 7.41 90.18
CA THR A 386 51.74 8.49 91.07
C THR A 386 53.14 8.21 91.61
N VAL A 387 53.85 9.24 92.06
CA VAL A 387 55.18 9.12 92.68
C VAL A 387 55.22 9.90 94.00
N THR A 388 55.84 9.32 95.03
CA THR A 388 55.94 9.89 96.38
C THR A 388 57.42 10.02 96.77
N SER A 389 57.82 11.14 97.37
CA SER A 389 59.19 11.35 97.83
C SER A 389 59.43 10.60 99.14
N ALA A 390 60.64 10.10 99.38
CA ALA A 390 61.00 9.45 100.64
C ALA A 390 62.01 10.30 101.41
N PRO A 391 61.78 10.64 102.70
CA PRO A 391 60.55 10.42 103.47
C PRO A 391 59.35 11.20 102.91
N GLU A 392 58.14 10.76 103.27
CA GLU A 392 56.86 11.13 102.65
C GLU A 392 56.45 12.59 102.93
N VAL A 393 56.99 13.52 102.14
CA VAL A 393 56.69 14.96 102.23
C VAL A 393 55.90 15.45 101.00
N PHE A 394 56.15 14.90 99.80
CA PHE A 394 55.49 15.32 98.57
C PHE A 394 55.04 14.12 97.71
N THR A 395 53.79 14.16 97.26
CA THR A 395 53.23 13.22 96.28
C THR A 395 52.91 13.97 94.99
N CYS A 396 53.44 13.49 93.86
CA CYS A 396 53.11 13.99 92.55
C CYS A 396 52.14 13.05 91.84
N GLY A 397 51.03 13.63 91.41
CA GLY A 397 49.76 12.95 91.20
C GLY A 397 48.67 13.71 91.93
N LEU A 398 47.52 13.93 91.29
CA LEU A 398 46.35 14.45 92.01
C LEU A 398 45.94 13.41 93.06
N ALA A 399 45.58 13.86 94.25
CA ALA A 399 45.19 12.97 95.35
C ALA A 399 44.06 12.02 94.89
N ASP A 400 44.37 10.73 94.95
CA ASP A 400 43.55 9.52 94.74
C ASP A 400 42.78 9.34 93.40
N ASN A 401 42.36 10.42 92.74
CA ASN A 401 41.32 10.38 91.69
C ASN A 401 41.80 10.06 90.26
N ALA A 402 43.05 9.66 90.03
CA ALA A 402 43.46 9.16 88.71
C ALA A 402 42.92 7.74 88.50
N GLU A 403 41.97 7.56 87.58
CA GLU A 403 41.34 6.26 87.28
C GLU A 403 41.83 5.65 85.94
N PRO A 404 41.74 4.32 85.76
CA PRO A 404 41.78 3.70 84.44
C PRO A 404 40.63 4.20 83.56
N GLY A 405 40.71 3.96 82.25
CA GLY A 405 39.54 4.15 81.39
C GLY A 405 38.42 3.15 81.71
N ASN A 406 37.29 3.31 81.02
CA ASN A 406 36.28 2.24 80.94
C ASN A 406 36.60 1.32 79.76
N THR A 407 36.33 0.02 79.90
CA THR A 407 36.26 -0.91 78.76
C THR A 407 35.19 -0.40 77.78
N GLY A 408 35.48 -0.47 76.48
CA GLY A 408 34.52 -0.07 75.46
C GLY A 408 33.25 -0.95 75.50
N LEU A 409 32.13 -0.41 75.04
CA LEU A 409 30.93 -1.23 74.83
C LEU A 409 31.17 -2.24 73.70
N SER A 410 30.53 -3.40 73.74
CA SER A 410 30.49 -4.30 72.58
C SER A 410 29.75 -3.64 71.40
N GLY A 411 30.04 -4.12 70.20
CA GLY A 411 29.25 -3.80 69.01
C GLY A 411 27.88 -4.47 69.05
N ASP A 412 26.93 -3.90 68.34
CA ASP A 412 25.59 -4.49 68.19
C ASP A 412 25.67 -5.77 67.32
N PRO A 413 24.82 -6.79 67.55
CA PRO A 413 24.69 -7.89 66.60
C PRO A 413 24.13 -7.37 65.27
N GLY A 414 24.52 -8.01 64.17
CA GLY A 414 23.87 -7.80 62.88
C GLY A 414 22.44 -8.32 62.89
N GLY A 415 21.60 -7.82 61.99
CA GLY A 415 20.27 -8.40 61.77
C GLY A 415 20.36 -9.75 61.08
N ASP A 416 19.37 -10.61 61.30
CA ASP A 416 19.13 -11.76 60.43
C ASP A 416 18.76 -11.30 59.01
N GLY A 417 18.85 -12.22 58.05
CA GLY A 417 18.16 -12.09 56.78
C GLY A 417 16.64 -12.34 56.89
N VAL A 418 15.98 -12.34 55.74
CA VAL A 418 14.57 -12.71 55.54
C VAL A 418 14.53 -14.11 54.94
N GLY A 419 13.61 -14.96 55.39
CA GLY A 419 13.38 -16.27 54.76
C GLY A 419 12.78 -16.11 53.36
N GLY A 420 13.26 -16.89 52.40
CA GLY A 420 12.74 -16.87 51.04
C GLY A 420 11.27 -17.28 50.98
N ALA A 421 10.50 -16.66 50.09
CA ALA A 421 9.14 -17.09 49.83
C ALA A 421 9.13 -18.50 49.19
N PRO A 422 8.09 -19.32 49.41
CA PRO A 422 7.86 -20.48 48.56
C PRO A 422 7.59 -20.02 47.12
N GLY A 423 7.71 -20.96 46.18
CA GLY A 423 7.16 -20.78 44.84
C GLY A 423 5.62 -20.80 44.86
N GLU A 424 5.03 -20.53 43.72
CA GLU A 424 3.61 -20.56 43.45
C GLU A 424 3.26 -21.80 42.61
N LEU A 425 1.95 -22.13 42.56
CA LEU A 425 1.44 -23.11 41.60
C LEU A 425 0.79 -22.36 40.44
N PRO A 426 1.11 -22.71 39.17
CA PRO A 426 0.44 -22.11 38.04
C PRO A 426 -1.07 -22.45 38.09
N PRO A 427 -1.98 -21.54 37.66
CA PRO A 427 -3.43 -21.71 37.81
C PRO A 427 -4.07 -22.95 37.16
N ARG A 428 -3.30 -23.72 36.37
CA ARG A 428 -3.65 -25.01 35.76
C ARG A 428 -2.42 -25.91 35.73
N GLY A 429 -1.99 -26.37 36.90
CA GLY A 429 -0.80 -27.21 37.06
C GLY A 429 -0.91 -28.58 36.41
N VAL A 430 -2.09 -29.18 36.45
CA VAL A 430 -2.49 -30.34 35.65
C VAL A 430 -3.76 -29.95 34.90
N ALA A 431 -3.89 -30.37 33.65
CA ALA A 431 -5.12 -30.22 32.87
C ALA A 431 -5.32 -31.43 31.95
N LEU A 432 -6.51 -32.04 32.04
CA LEU A 432 -6.97 -33.04 31.09
C LEU A 432 -7.99 -32.36 30.16
N THR A 433 -7.74 -32.37 28.86
CA THR A 433 -8.61 -31.74 27.85
C THR A 433 -9.06 -32.77 26.83
N ALA A 434 -10.38 -33.01 26.77
CA ALA A 434 -10.96 -33.86 25.74
C ALA A 434 -10.79 -33.24 24.35
N ILE A 435 -10.27 -34.02 23.41
CA ILE A 435 -10.20 -33.67 21.98
C ILE A 435 -11.05 -34.63 21.15
N GLU A 436 -11.47 -34.19 19.97
CA GLU A 436 -12.04 -35.06 18.95
C GLU A 436 -10.95 -35.57 18.00
N GLU A 437 -11.19 -36.73 17.39
CA GLU A 437 -10.28 -37.31 16.39
C GLU A 437 -10.11 -36.37 15.18
N GLU A 438 -11.17 -35.62 14.83
CA GLU A 438 -11.15 -34.61 13.78
C GLU A 438 -10.17 -33.46 14.08
N ASP A 439 -10.16 -32.91 15.30
CA ASP A 439 -9.23 -31.82 15.65
C ASP A 439 -7.76 -32.28 15.55
N PHE A 440 -7.46 -33.53 15.94
CA PHE A 440 -6.11 -34.13 15.79
C PHE A 440 -5.73 -34.35 14.31
N ARG A 441 -6.65 -34.83 13.46
CA ARG A 441 -6.43 -34.98 12.00
C ARG A 441 -6.28 -33.62 11.30
N ASN A 442 -7.10 -32.65 11.68
CA ASN A 442 -7.24 -31.33 11.05
C ASN A 442 -5.97 -30.48 11.04
N ALA A 443 -4.98 -30.79 11.88
CA ALA A 443 -3.73 -30.07 11.92
C ALA A 443 -2.64 -30.66 11.01
N LEU A 444 -2.70 -31.96 10.70
CA LEU A 444 -1.56 -32.69 10.11
C LEU A 444 -1.88 -33.50 8.85
N LEU A 445 -3.16 -33.77 8.54
CA LEU A 445 -3.57 -34.57 7.37
C LEU A 445 -4.32 -33.78 6.29
N ARG A 446 -4.71 -32.53 6.58
CA ARG A 446 -5.32 -31.62 5.58
C ARG A 446 -4.35 -31.36 4.42
N PRO A 447 -4.84 -31.14 3.18
CA PRO A 447 -3.99 -30.73 2.08
C PRO A 447 -3.45 -29.33 2.38
N LEU A 448 -2.33 -28.95 1.76
CA LEU A 448 -1.79 -27.59 1.88
C LEU A 448 -1.20 -27.16 0.54
N ILE A 449 -1.74 -26.11 -0.07
CA ILE A 449 -1.17 -25.52 -1.28
C ILE A 449 -0.08 -24.51 -0.89
N ARG A 450 1.18 -24.85 -1.20
CA ARG A 450 2.34 -23.99 -0.97
C ARG A 450 2.60 -23.02 -2.12
N ARG A 451 2.32 -23.43 -3.36
CA ARG A 451 2.47 -22.59 -4.56
C ARG A 451 1.63 -23.12 -5.73
N VAL A 452 0.99 -22.23 -6.47
CA VAL A 452 0.44 -22.51 -7.81
C VAL A 452 1.35 -21.91 -8.88
N SER A 453 1.56 -22.62 -9.99
CA SER A 453 2.37 -22.17 -11.13
C SER A 453 1.74 -22.59 -12.46
N PRO A 454 1.41 -21.64 -13.38
CA PRO A 454 1.49 -20.19 -13.20
C PRO A 454 0.43 -19.66 -12.22
N LYS A 455 0.67 -18.51 -11.57
CA LYS A 455 -0.32 -17.83 -10.71
C LYS A 455 -1.33 -17.00 -11.54
N VAL A 456 -0.91 -16.55 -12.72
CA VAL A 456 -1.78 -15.94 -13.73
C VAL A 456 -2.17 -17.03 -14.72
N LEU A 457 -3.47 -17.26 -14.84
CA LEU A 457 -4.05 -18.31 -15.67
C LEU A 457 -4.60 -17.72 -16.98
N SER A 458 -4.41 -18.45 -18.06
CA SER A 458 -5.14 -18.25 -19.32
C SER A 458 -5.98 -19.52 -19.63
N PRO A 459 -7.09 -19.42 -20.38
CA PRO A 459 -7.86 -20.59 -20.82
C PRO A 459 -6.97 -21.70 -21.39
N GLY A 460 -7.18 -22.95 -20.97
CA GLY A 460 -6.43 -24.12 -21.42
C GLY A 460 -4.96 -24.20 -20.99
N THR A 461 -4.46 -23.31 -20.12
CA THR A 461 -3.08 -23.42 -19.60
C THR A 461 -2.96 -24.41 -18.46
N GLN A 462 -1.92 -25.25 -18.49
CA GLN A 462 -1.65 -26.22 -17.45
C GLN A 462 -1.15 -25.57 -16.15
N ILE A 463 -1.73 -26.01 -15.03
CA ILE A 463 -1.53 -25.54 -13.68
C ILE A 463 -0.81 -26.61 -12.86
N SER A 464 0.36 -26.28 -12.31
CA SER A 464 1.06 -27.10 -11.32
C SER A 464 0.74 -26.60 -9.89
N VAL A 465 0.10 -27.45 -9.09
CA VAL A 465 -0.27 -27.20 -7.70
C VAL A 465 0.74 -27.91 -6.79
N PHE A 466 1.64 -27.14 -6.17
CA PHE A 466 2.67 -27.65 -5.27
C PHE A 466 2.23 -27.54 -3.81
N GLY A 467 2.44 -28.57 -3.02
CA GLY A 467 1.91 -28.64 -1.66
C GLY A 467 2.41 -29.83 -0.83
N ARG A 468 1.54 -30.34 0.04
CA ARG A 468 1.68 -31.62 0.76
C ARG A 468 0.29 -32.20 1.08
N ASN A 469 0.26 -33.46 1.53
CA ASN A 469 -0.94 -34.21 1.92
C ASN A 469 -2.00 -34.36 0.80
N PHE A 470 -1.57 -34.25 -0.46
CA PHE A 470 -2.45 -34.54 -1.59
C PHE A 470 -2.67 -36.05 -1.74
N THR A 471 -3.87 -36.45 -2.16
CA THR A 471 -4.22 -37.84 -2.45
C THR A 471 -4.65 -38.02 -3.91
N GLU A 472 -4.63 -39.26 -4.41
CA GLU A 472 -5.15 -39.61 -5.74
C GLU A 472 -6.67 -39.39 -5.87
N THR A 473 -7.38 -39.25 -4.75
CA THR A 473 -8.82 -38.99 -4.70
C THR A 473 -9.20 -37.52 -4.53
N ASP A 474 -8.23 -36.61 -4.52
CA ASP A 474 -8.48 -35.18 -4.34
C ASP A 474 -9.05 -34.53 -5.60
N GLN A 475 -9.99 -33.59 -5.42
CA GLN A 475 -10.51 -32.76 -6.50
C GLN A 475 -9.85 -31.38 -6.49
N VAL A 476 -9.22 -30.99 -7.60
CA VAL A 476 -8.85 -29.59 -7.82
C VAL A 476 -10.09 -28.80 -8.26
N ARG A 477 -10.31 -27.62 -7.67
CA ARG A 477 -11.44 -26.74 -7.99
C ARG A 477 -10.99 -25.30 -8.18
N LEU A 478 -11.62 -24.55 -9.09
CA LEU A 478 -11.46 -23.10 -9.23
C LEU A 478 -12.80 -22.41 -8.95
N ASN A 479 -12.87 -21.61 -7.88
CA ASN A 479 -14.13 -21.01 -7.39
C ASN A 479 -15.29 -22.03 -7.26
N GLY A 480 -14.98 -23.27 -6.89
CA GLY A 480 -15.94 -24.38 -6.74
C GLY A 480 -16.16 -25.23 -7.99
N VAL A 481 -15.75 -24.78 -9.19
CA VAL A 481 -15.81 -25.58 -10.43
C VAL A 481 -14.70 -26.62 -10.40
N VAL A 482 -15.03 -27.92 -10.49
CA VAL A 482 -14.04 -29.01 -10.56
C VAL A 482 -13.26 -28.93 -11.88
N LEU A 483 -11.93 -29.04 -11.80
CA LEU A 483 -11.03 -29.06 -12.96
C LEU A 483 -10.61 -30.48 -13.30
N GLU A 484 -10.40 -30.76 -14.59
CA GLU A 484 -9.64 -31.94 -14.99
C GLU A 484 -8.24 -31.85 -14.39
N SER A 485 -7.83 -32.92 -13.71
CA SER A 485 -6.62 -32.95 -12.91
C SER A 485 -6.04 -34.35 -12.80
N THR A 486 -4.71 -34.43 -12.67
CA THR A 486 -3.95 -35.65 -12.49
C THR A 486 -3.06 -35.51 -11.26
N PHE A 487 -3.35 -36.31 -10.24
CA PHE A 487 -2.43 -36.54 -9.12
C PHE A 487 -1.09 -37.06 -9.66
N ARG A 488 0.03 -36.47 -9.22
CA ARG A 488 1.37 -36.97 -9.56
C ARG A 488 2.08 -37.57 -8.35
N ARG A 489 2.00 -36.87 -7.21
CA ARG A 489 2.60 -37.23 -5.92
C ARG A 489 1.87 -36.47 -4.80
N ALA A 490 2.09 -36.88 -3.54
CA ALA A 490 1.54 -36.18 -2.37
C ALA A 490 1.95 -34.70 -2.22
N ASP A 491 2.95 -34.22 -2.98
CA ASP A 491 3.39 -32.83 -3.04
C ASP A 491 3.02 -32.10 -4.37
N LEU A 492 2.42 -32.79 -5.33
CA LEU A 492 2.12 -32.25 -6.67
C LEU A 492 0.85 -32.85 -7.30
N ILE A 493 -0.13 -31.99 -7.54
CA ILE A 493 -1.23 -32.23 -8.50
C ILE A 493 -1.01 -31.32 -9.71
N VAL A 494 -1.32 -31.83 -10.91
CA VAL A 494 -1.42 -31.03 -12.14
C VAL A 494 -2.89 -30.92 -12.52
N ALA A 495 -3.36 -29.74 -12.91
CA ALA A 495 -4.72 -29.49 -13.37
C ALA A 495 -4.70 -28.56 -14.58
N ASP A 496 -5.72 -28.56 -15.43
CA ASP A 496 -5.77 -27.68 -16.60
C ASP A 496 -6.79 -26.54 -16.39
N ALA A 497 -6.44 -25.32 -16.81
CA ALA A 497 -7.27 -24.14 -16.61
C ALA A 497 -8.53 -24.18 -17.50
N PRO A 498 -9.73 -23.87 -16.96
CA PRO A 498 -10.97 -23.96 -17.71
C PRO A 498 -11.07 -22.86 -18.78
N ASP A 499 -11.93 -23.06 -19.79
CA ASP A 499 -12.15 -22.11 -20.89
C ASP A 499 -12.57 -20.70 -20.40
N SER A 500 -13.29 -20.65 -19.27
CA SER A 500 -13.68 -19.41 -18.59
C SER A 500 -12.91 -19.26 -17.29
N VAL A 501 -11.84 -18.47 -17.32
CA VAL A 501 -11.05 -18.12 -16.14
C VAL A 501 -11.61 -16.82 -15.52
N PRO A 502 -11.93 -16.77 -14.22
CA PRO A 502 -12.34 -15.55 -13.54
C PRO A 502 -11.14 -14.60 -13.32
N ALA A 503 -11.37 -13.29 -13.33
CA ALA A 503 -10.31 -12.29 -13.11
C ALA A 503 -9.59 -12.47 -11.76
N GLU A 504 -10.36 -12.78 -10.71
CA GLU A 504 -9.88 -13.17 -9.38
C GLU A 504 -10.50 -14.53 -9.01
N GLY A 505 -9.69 -15.46 -8.52
CA GLY A 505 -10.17 -16.76 -8.09
C GLY A 505 -9.31 -17.41 -7.02
N ARG A 506 -9.86 -18.47 -6.41
CA ARG A 506 -9.16 -19.34 -5.48
C ARG A 506 -9.17 -20.75 -6.05
N LEU A 507 -7.98 -21.28 -6.25
CA LEU A 507 -7.75 -22.67 -6.62
C LEU A 507 -7.68 -23.49 -5.34
N ALA A 508 -8.58 -24.44 -5.16
CA ALA A 508 -8.66 -25.32 -4.00
C ALA A 508 -8.30 -26.76 -4.36
N VAL A 509 -7.76 -27.50 -3.40
CA VAL A 509 -7.63 -28.96 -3.42
C VAL A 509 -8.53 -29.51 -2.31
N VAL A 510 -9.48 -30.38 -2.68
CA VAL A 510 -10.54 -30.88 -1.80
C VAL A 510 -10.44 -32.41 -1.69
N GLN A 511 -10.21 -32.91 -0.48
CA GLN A 511 -10.19 -34.34 -0.13
C GLN A 511 -11.61 -34.92 -0.05
N THR A 512 -11.73 -36.25 -0.08
CA THR A 512 -13.02 -36.97 -0.11
C THR A 512 -13.88 -36.81 1.15
N ASP A 513 -13.30 -36.40 2.27
CA ASP A 513 -14.01 -36.11 3.53
C ASP A 513 -14.58 -34.67 3.60
N GLY A 514 -14.35 -33.86 2.55
CA GLY A 514 -14.75 -32.46 2.49
C GLY A 514 -13.70 -31.47 3.01
N THR A 515 -12.54 -31.95 3.45
CA THR A 515 -11.39 -31.11 3.82
C THR A 515 -10.82 -30.41 2.60
N GLU A 516 -10.56 -29.10 2.69
CA GLU A 516 -9.90 -28.34 1.62
C GLU A 516 -8.78 -27.41 2.10
N ALA A 517 -7.92 -27.02 1.16
CA ALA A 517 -7.00 -25.89 1.26
C ALA A 517 -6.90 -25.18 -0.10
N ASP A 518 -6.66 -23.87 -0.09
CA ASP A 518 -6.79 -23.04 -1.28
C ASP A 518 -5.63 -22.03 -1.49
N PHE A 519 -5.58 -21.45 -2.69
CA PHE A 519 -4.54 -20.51 -3.10
C PHE A 519 -5.07 -19.48 -4.11
N PRO A 520 -4.76 -18.17 -3.96
CA PRO A 520 -5.26 -17.14 -4.87
C PRO A 520 -4.57 -17.20 -6.24
N VAL A 521 -5.37 -17.16 -7.30
CA VAL A 521 -4.96 -17.13 -8.72
C VAL A 521 -5.71 -16.00 -9.45
N TYR A 522 -5.16 -15.54 -10.57
CA TYR A 522 -5.73 -14.43 -11.34
C TYR A 522 -5.91 -14.81 -12.80
N GLY A 523 -7.01 -14.40 -13.41
CA GLY A 523 -7.21 -14.52 -14.85
C GLY A 523 -6.45 -13.44 -15.61
N ARG A 524 -5.76 -13.83 -16.69
CA ARG A 524 -5.27 -12.86 -17.69
C ARG A 524 -6.46 -12.37 -18.51
N PRO A 525 -6.76 -11.06 -18.55
CA PRO A 525 -7.81 -10.55 -19.43
C PRO A 525 -7.51 -10.90 -20.88
N HIS A 526 -8.50 -11.33 -21.65
CA HIS A 526 -8.32 -11.70 -23.05
C HIS A 526 -9.43 -11.09 -23.91
N ILE A 527 -9.07 -10.31 -24.93
CA ILE A 527 -10.01 -9.65 -25.83
C ILE A 527 -10.28 -10.53 -27.03
N THR A 528 -11.54 -10.89 -27.25
CA THR A 528 -12.02 -11.68 -28.39
C THR A 528 -12.76 -10.86 -29.44
N GLY A 529 -13.21 -9.63 -29.09
CA GLY A 529 -13.80 -8.69 -30.05
C GLY A 529 -14.03 -7.32 -29.46
N VAL A 530 -13.97 -6.28 -30.30
CA VAL A 530 -14.38 -4.90 -29.95
C VAL A 530 -15.38 -4.42 -30.99
N THR A 531 -16.49 -3.82 -30.55
CA THR A 531 -17.54 -3.30 -31.45
C THR A 531 -18.13 -2.00 -30.92
N SER A 532 -18.37 -1.03 -31.80
CA SER A 532 -19.21 0.14 -31.50
C SER A 532 -20.63 -0.28 -31.11
N ALA A 533 -21.27 0.47 -30.21
CA ALA A 533 -22.70 0.35 -29.95
C ALA A 533 -23.57 0.86 -31.13
N VAL A 534 -23.01 1.73 -31.99
CA VAL A 534 -23.64 2.27 -33.21
C VAL A 534 -22.71 2.04 -34.40
N PRO A 535 -23.02 1.09 -35.30
CA PRO A 535 -22.32 0.95 -36.58
C PRO A 535 -22.84 1.95 -37.62
N ARG A 536 -22.00 2.88 -38.07
CA ARG A 536 -22.15 3.60 -39.36
C ARG A 536 -21.10 3.07 -40.34
N ARG A 537 -21.36 3.18 -41.66
CA ARG A 537 -20.56 2.68 -42.82
C ARG A 537 -19.31 1.82 -42.48
N GLY A 538 -19.52 0.52 -42.26
CA GLY A 538 -18.44 -0.47 -42.11
C GLY A 538 -18.16 -0.91 -40.67
N THR A 539 -16.92 -1.31 -40.39
CA THR A 539 -16.46 -1.82 -39.07
C THR A 539 -15.69 -0.79 -38.24
N ARG A 540 -15.77 0.50 -38.59
CA ARG A 540 -15.06 1.59 -37.91
C ARG A 540 -15.70 1.94 -36.57
N ILE A 541 -14.92 2.54 -35.68
CA ILE A 541 -15.33 2.94 -34.33
C ILE A 541 -15.11 4.44 -34.16
N ARG A 542 -16.17 5.20 -33.86
CA ARG A 542 -16.03 6.65 -33.65
C ARG A 542 -15.34 6.97 -32.32
N PRO A 543 -14.32 7.85 -32.31
CA PRO A 543 -13.89 8.54 -31.10
C PRO A 543 -15.06 9.23 -30.39
N GLY A 544 -15.02 9.26 -29.06
CA GLY A 544 -16.15 9.68 -28.20
C GLY A 544 -17.31 8.67 -28.12
N GLY A 545 -17.38 7.69 -29.01
CA GLY A 545 -18.44 6.68 -29.04
C GLY A 545 -18.27 5.59 -27.96
N SER A 546 -19.40 5.02 -27.50
CA SER A 546 -19.36 3.88 -26.57
C SER A 546 -19.06 2.57 -27.30
N VAL A 547 -18.02 1.87 -26.83
CA VAL A 547 -17.60 0.54 -27.34
C VAL A 547 -17.90 -0.56 -26.35
N SER A 548 -18.30 -1.72 -26.86
CA SER A 548 -18.37 -2.99 -26.13
C SER A 548 -17.11 -3.81 -26.45
N VAL A 549 -16.30 -4.09 -25.43
CA VAL A 549 -15.11 -4.94 -25.48
C VAL A 549 -15.49 -6.30 -24.92
N ARG A 550 -15.56 -7.31 -25.79
CA ARG A 550 -15.88 -8.71 -25.43
C ARG A 550 -14.60 -9.53 -25.25
N GLY A 551 -14.66 -10.48 -24.31
CA GLY A 551 -13.49 -11.22 -23.88
C GLY A 551 -13.74 -12.16 -22.71
N SER A 552 -12.73 -12.32 -21.87
CA SER A 552 -12.78 -13.10 -20.63
C SER A 552 -11.81 -12.56 -19.57
N SER A 553 -11.99 -13.01 -18.32
CA SER A 553 -11.24 -12.55 -17.14
C SER A 553 -11.32 -11.03 -16.89
N PHE A 554 -12.48 -10.42 -17.13
CA PHE A 554 -12.77 -9.02 -16.80
C PHE A 554 -13.38 -8.85 -15.38
N SER A 555 -13.36 -7.62 -14.85
CA SER A 555 -13.82 -7.26 -13.49
C SER A 555 -14.02 -5.76 -13.31
N GLU A 556 -14.57 -5.34 -12.16
CA GLU A 556 -14.61 -3.94 -11.69
C GLU A 556 -13.22 -3.25 -11.54
N ARG A 557 -12.12 -3.99 -11.72
CA ARG A 557 -10.72 -3.49 -11.71
C ARG A 557 -10.05 -3.59 -13.07
N SER A 558 -10.82 -3.85 -14.12
CA SER A 558 -10.37 -3.85 -15.51
C SER A 558 -10.48 -2.44 -16.09
N GLU A 559 -9.45 -2.03 -16.81
CA GLU A 559 -9.31 -0.72 -17.45
C GLU A 559 -9.02 -0.96 -18.93
N VAL A 560 -9.80 -0.36 -19.84
CA VAL A 560 -9.57 -0.44 -21.28
C VAL A 560 -8.52 0.61 -21.65
N HIS A 561 -7.57 0.26 -22.53
CA HIS A 561 -6.54 1.17 -23.03
C HIS A 561 -6.51 1.17 -24.56
N VAL A 562 -6.33 2.34 -25.17
CA VAL A 562 -6.17 2.56 -26.62
C VAL A 562 -4.78 3.15 -26.88
N ASN A 563 -3.95 2.44 -27.65
CA ASN A 563 -2.50 2.70 -27.79
C ASN A 563 -1.77 2.95 -26.45
N GLY A 564 -2.23 2.31 -25.37
CA GLY A 564 -1.68 2.47 -24.02
C GLY A 564 -2.29 3.60 -23.18
N VAL A 565 -3.08 4.51 -23.75
CA VAL A 565 -3.83 5.54 -23.01
C VAL A 565 -5.12 4.94 -22.44
N ALA A 566 -5.40 5.17 -21.16
CA ALA A 566 -6.62 4.66 -20.52
C ALA A 566 -7.88 5.30 -21.13
N ALA A 567 -8.88 4.48 -21.45
CA ALA A 567 -10.16 4.90 -21.98
C ALA A 567 -11.10 5.42 -20.87
N ALA A 568 -11.78 6.53 -21.13
CA ALA A 568 -12.76 7.08 -20.21
C ALA A 568 -13.94 6.11 -20.00
N ASP A 569 -14.59 6.24 -18.84
CA ASP A 569 -15.83 5.54 -18.50
C ASP A 569 -15.78 4.00 -18.68
N THR A 570 -14.61 3.39 -18.42
CA THR A 570 -14.51 1.92 -18.41
C THR A 570 -15.42 1.35 -17.32
N LEU A 571 -16.45 0.61 -17.74
CA LEU A 571 -17.46 -0.04 -16.92
C LEU A 571 -17.42 -1.56 -17.15
N CYS A 572 -17.32 -2.32 -16.06
CA CYS A 572 -17.55 -3.76 -16.11
C CYS A 572 -19.05 -4.05 -16.28
N VAL A 573 -19.42 -4.74 -17.36
CA VAL A 573 -20.78 -5.24 -17.57
C VAL A 573 -20.89 -6.68 -17.11
N SER A 574 -19.83 -7.47 -17.34
CA SER A 574 -19.65 -8.83 -16.83
C SER A 574 -18.18 -9.26 -16.93
N GLY A 575 -17.85 -10.45 -16.42
CA GLY A 575 -16.53 -11.06 -16.60
C GLY A 575 -16.12 -11.35 -18.07
N THR A 576 -17.02 -11.11 -19.04
CA THR A 576 -16.81 -11.28 -20.48
C THR A 576 -17.18 -10.04 -21.33
N GLU A 577 -17.70 -8.96 -20.74
CA GLU A 577 -17.96 -7.68 -21.42
C GLU A 577 -17.54 -6.49 -20.55
N LEU A 578 -16.70 -5.62 -21.11
CA LEU A 578 -16.52 -4.24 -20.65
C LEU A 578 -17.21 -3.29 -21.62
N ARG A 579 -17.62 -2.12 -21.12
CA ARG A 579 -17.90 -0.94 -21.95
C ARG A 579 -16.91 0.16 -21.62
N ALA A 580 -16.59 0.99 -22.59
CA ALA A 580 -15.77 2.18 -22.40
C ALA A 580 -16.13 3.24 -23.45
N THR A 581 -15.68 4.47 -23.23
CA THR A 581 -15.69 5.54 -24.24
C THR A 581 -14.43 5.39 -25.08
N ALA A 582 -14.57 5.19 -26.40
CA ALA A 582 -13.45 5.09 -27.31
C ALA A 582 -12.74 6.45 -27.44
N LEU A 583 -11.60 6.63 -26.78
CA LEU A 583 -10.79 7.83 -26.92
C LEU A 583 -9.82 7.70 -28.09
N ARG A 584 -9.67 8.77 -28.88
CA ARG A 584 -8.47 8.93 -29.71
C ARG A 584 -7.31 9.35 -28.79
N PRO A 585 -6.19 8.62 -28.76
CA PRO A 585 -4.99 9.04 -28.03
C PRO A 585 -4.37 10.26 -28.73
N PHE A 586 -4.08 11.33 -28.00
CA PHE A 586 -3.72 12.64 -28.56
C PHE A 586 -2.46 12.63 -29.44
N ASP A 587 -2.55 13.32 -30.57
CA ASP A 587 -1.50 13.99 -31.35
C ASP A 587 -0.10 13.33 -31.34
N SER A 588 -0.05 12.09 -31.80
CA SER A 588 1.20 11.54 -32.35
C SER A 588 1.35 12.02 -33.79
N PRO A 589 2.37 12.84 -34.14
CA PRO A 589 2.65 13.22 -35.53
C PRO A 589 3.16 12.05 -36.39
N ASP A 590 3.46 10.90 -35.77
CA ASP A 590 3.80 9.65 -36.43
C ASP A 590 2.54 8.85 -36.83
N LEU A 591 1.35 9.17 -36.27
CA LEU A 591 0.06 8.65 -36.72
C LEU A 591 -0.50 9.50 -37.87
N GLN A 592 0.26 9.58 -38.96
CA GLN A 592 -0.22 10.05 -40.27
C GLN A 592 -1.16 9.01 -40.89
N GLY A 593 -2.35 8.90 -40.28
CA GLY A 593 -3.49 8.14 -40.76
C GLY A 593 -4.44 8.97 -41.62
N ASP A 594 -3.93 10.06 -42.20
CA ASP A 594 -4.68 11.11 -42.91
C ASP A 594 -5.16 10.63 -44.29
N GLY A 595 -6.09 9.68 -44.29
CA GLY A 595 -6.67 9.11 -45.49
C GLY A 595 -7.98 8.38 -45.24
N PRO A 596 -8.77 8.11 -46.30
CA PRO A 596 -10.16 7.66 -46.20
C PRO A 596 -10.39 6.26 -45.63
N GLN A 597 -9.36 5.61 -45.08
CA GLN A 597 -9.41 4.27 -44.50
C GLN A 597 -9.61 4.25 -42.97
N GLY A 598 -9.36 5.37 -42.28
CA GLY A 598 -9.47 5.50 -40.83
C GLY A 598 -8.17 5.18 -40.07
N GLU A 599 -8.08 5.59 -38.80
CA GLU A 599 -6.86 5.51 -38.00
C GLU A 599 -6.71 4.15 -37.29
N PRO A 600 -5.67 3.35 -37.55
CA PRO A 600 -5.49 2.04 -36.92
C PRO A 600 -4.95 2.17 -35.48
N VAL A 601 -5.65 1.60 -34.50
CA VAL A 601 -5.24 1.62 -33.08
C VAL A 601 -5.32 0.24 -32.42
N VAL A 602 -4.55 0.06 -31.35
CA VAL A 602 -4.49 -1.15 -30.53
C VAL A 602 -5.27 -0.96 -29.23
N VAL A 603 -6.29 -1.78 -29.03
CA VAL A 603 -7.00 -1.92 -27.76
C VAL A 603 -6.30 -2.98 -26.90
N THR A 604 -6.13 -2.69 -25.62
CA THR A 604 -5.77 -3.66 -24.57
C THR A 604 -6.69 -3.48 -23.35
N VAL A 605 -6.72 -4.49 -22.48
CA VAL A 605 -7.35 -4.43 -21.16
C VAL A 605 -6.30 -4.76 -20.11
N VAL A 606 -6.26 -3.99 -19.03
CA VAL A 606 -5.39 -4.26 -17.88
C VAL A 606 -6.21 -4.49 -16.62
N ASN A 607 -5.87 -5.54 -15.87
CA ASN A 607 -6.42 -5.80 -14.54
C ASN A 607 -5.41 -5.33 -13.48
N ARG A 608 -5.81 -4.41 -12.59
CA ARG A 608 -4.94 -3.95 -11.48
C ARG A 608 -5.18 -4.80 -10.21
N GLN A 609 -4.19 -5.60 -9.82
CA GLN A 609 -4.30 -6.56 -8.71
C GLN A 609 -3.45 -6.18 -7.48
N PRO A 610 -4.06 -5.97 -6.30
CA PRO A 610 -3.34 -5.69 -5.05
C PRO A 610 -2.29 -6.75 -4.72
N GLY A 611 -1.05 -6.32 -4.48
CA GLY A 611 0.07 -7.22 -4.17
C GLY A 611 0.56 -8.10 -5.32
N PHE A 612 0.04 -7.92 -6.55
CA PHE A 612 0.49 -8.65 -7.74
C PHE A 612 0.86 -7.72 -8.92
N GLY A 613 0.31 -6.50 -8.98
CA GLY A 613 0.64 -5.51 -10.00
C GLY A 613 -0.39 -5.46 -11.13
N VAL A 614 0.08 -5.20 -12.36
CA VAL A 614 -0.78 -5.01 -13.54
C VAL A 614 -0.72 -6.25 -14.44
N ILE A 615 -1.88 -6.79 -14.81
CA ILE A 615 -2.01 -7.95 -15.71
C ILE A 615 -2.65 -7.49 -17.02
N GLY A 616 -1.85 -7.36 -18.08
CA GLY A 616 -2.32 -6.95 -19.41
C GLY A 616 -2.82 -8.12 -20.28
N SER A 617 -3.72 -7.79 -21.21
CA SER A 617 -4.29 -8.69 -22.21
C SER A 617 -3.38 -8.92 -23.42
N ASN A 618 -3.91 -9.66 -24.41
CA ASN A 618 -3.47 -9.51 -25.80
C ASN A 618 -3.82 -8.11 -26.35
N GLU A 619 -3.12 -7.73 -27.41
CA GLU A 619 -3.55 -6.67 -28.31
C GLU A 619 -4.80 -7.09 -29.11
N PHE A 620 -5.71 -6.15 -29.36
CA PHE A 620 -6.77 -6.27 -30.35
C PHE A 620 -6.78 -5.03 -31.23
N ARG A 621 -6.65 -5.19 -32.55
CA ARG A 621 -6.58 -4.04 -33.50
C ARG A 621 -7.98 -3.63 -33.95
N ILE A 622 -8.24 -2.32 -33.94
CA ILE A 622 -9.44 -1.69 -34.50
C ILE A 622 -9.02 -0.52 -35.41
N THR A 623 -9.98 0.01 -36.16
CA THR A 623 -9.82 1.26 -36.91
C THR A 623 -10.78 2.29 -36.34
N LEU A 624 -10.25 3.43 -35.90
CA LEU A 624 -11.03 4.59 -35.52
C LEU A 624 -11.54 5.32 -36.78
N ASP A 625 -12.73 5.89 -36.66
CA ASP A 625 -13.35 6.68 -37.71
C ASP A 625 -12.67 8.05 -37.88
N THR A 626 -12.80 8.65 -39.06
CA THR A 626 -12.11 9.88 -39.48
C THR A 626 -13.03 10.71 -40.37
N VAL A 627 -13.04 12.02 -40.22
CA VAL A 627 -13.83 12.93 -41.08
C VAL A 627 -12.94 13.48 -42.19
N ARG A 628 -13.46 13.57 -43.43
CA ARG A 628 -12.82 14.28 -44.55
C ARG A 628 -13.65 15.49 -44.99
N MET A 629 -13.01 16.65 -45.07
CA MET A 629 -13.63 17.91 -45.49
C MET A 629 -12.93 18.48 -46.72
N LEU A 630 -13.69 18.72 -47.79
CA LEU A 630 -13.23 19.44 -48.98
C LEU A 630 -13.64 20.92 -48.87
N VAL A 631 -12.74 21.81 -49.28
CA VAL A 631 -12.94 23.27 -49.25
C VAL A 631 -12.62 23.83 -50.63
N ILE A 632 -13.65 24.12 -51.41
CA ILE A 632 -13.61 24.70 -52.77
C ILE A 632 -14.40 26.00 -52.80
N GLY A 633 -14.03 26.94 -53.66
CA GLY A 633 -14.64 28.28 -53.67
C GLY A 633 -13.67 29.40 -54.00
N ASP A 634 -14.04 30.61 -53.61
CA ASP A 634 -13.31 31.84 -53.90
C ASP A 634 -12.46 32.37 -52.73
N SER A 635 -12.00 33.61 -52.85
CA SER A 635 -11.31 34.40 -51.83
C SER A 635 -11.92 34.35 -50.42
N ILE A 636 -13.25 34.24 -50.33
CA ILE A 636 -13.98 34.21 -49.06
C ILE A 636 -13.80 32.86 -48.38
N MET A 637 -14.08 31.74 -49.07
CA MET A 637 -13.82 30.39 -48.57
C MET A 637 -12.33 30.10 -48.37
N TRP A 638 -11.44 30.65 -49.20
CA TRP A 638 -9.99 30.61 -48.97
C TRP A 638 -9.60 31.30 -47.65
N GLY A 639 -10.32 32.35 -47.23
CA GLY A 639 -9.97 33.18 -46.09
C GLY A 639 -8.78 34.09 -46.40
N GLN A 640 -8.95 34.94 -47.40
CA GLN A 640 -7.98 35.93 -47.89
C GLN A 640 -7.44 36.85 -46.78
N GLY A 641 -6.12 37.03 -46.68
CA GLY A 641 -5.48 37.91 -45.70
C GLY A 641 -5.44 37.39 -44.26
N LEU A 642 -5.86 36.15 -44.00
CA LEU A 642 -5.92 35.56 -42.66
C LEU A 642 -4.77 34.58 -42.41
N PHE A 643 -4.32 34.48 -41.15
CA PHE A 643 -3.50 33.35 -40.74
C PHE A 643 -4.31 32.05 -40.80
N GLU A 644 -3.62 30.94 -41.05
CA GLU A 644 -4.24 29.64 -41.35
C GLU A 644 -5.26 29.16 -40.30
N GLY A 645 -4.98 29.38 -39.01
CA GLY A 645 -5.90 29.04 -37.91
C GLY A 645 -7.07 30.02 -37.69
N GLU A 646 -7.04 31.20 -38.32
CA GLU A 646 -8.13 32.17 -38.26
C GLU A 646 -9.20 31.91 -39.33
N LYS A 647 -8.83 31.20 -40.42
CA LYS A 647 -9.68 30.89 -41.57
C LYS A 647 -10.91 30.07 -41.14
N ALA A 648 -12.07 30.37 -41.73
CA ALA A 648 -13.35 29.81 -41.28
C ALA A 648 -13.38 28.27 -41.31
N TRP A 649 -12.84 27.65 -42.35
CA TRP A 649 -12.72 26.19 -42.46
C TRP A 649 -11.78 25.58 -41.40
N ALA A 650 -10.74 26.28 -40.95
CA ALA A 650 -9.85 25.80 -39.89
C ALA A 650 -10.57 25.84 -38.52
N GLN A 651 -11.31 26.92 -38.25
CA GLN A 651 -12.16 27.00 -37.06
C GLN A 651 -13.27 25.93 -37.05
N VAL A 652 -13.78 25.52 -38.22
CA VAL A 652 -14.77 24.44 -38.38
C VAL A 652 -14.12 23.05 -38.22
N ARG A 653 -12.94 22.83 -38.79
CA ARG A 653 -12.12 21.62 -38.59
C ARG A 653 -11.89 21.35 -37.10
N ASP A 654 -11.48 22.38 -36.36
CA ASP A 654 -11.13 22.21 -34.95
C ASP A 654 -12.38 22.05 -34.06
N ASP A 655 -13.52 22.62 -34.45
CA ASP A 655 -14.85 22.33 -33.87
C ASP A 655 -15.23 20.86 -34.03
N LEU A 656 -15.08 20.33 -35.25
CA LEU A 656 -15.36 18.93 -35.59
C LEU A 656 -14.44 17.97 -34.82
N ARG A 657 -13.18 18.36 -34.56
CA ARG A 657 -12.25 17.59 -33.70
C ARG A 657 -12.72 17.59 -32.25
N GLU A 658 -12.97 18.76 -31.67
CA GLU A 658 -13.32 18.93 -30.25
C GLU A 658 -14.65 18.22 -29.90
N ARG A 659 -15.71 18.47 -30.69
CA ARG A 659 -17.07 17.99 -30.38
C ARG A 659 -17.29 16.50 -30.59
N ASN A 660 -16.46 15.83 -31.40
CA ASN A 660 -16.55 14.40 -31.72
C ASN A 660 -15.44 13.58 -31.03
N GLY A 661 -15.16 13.86 -29.76
CA GLY A 661 -14.24 13.05 -28.95
C GLY A 661 -12.79 13.02 -29.44
N GLY A 662 -12.35 14.07 -30.14
CA GLY A 662 -11.00 14.17 -30.71
C GLY A 662 -10.84 13.49 -32.08
N ILE A 663 -11.93 13.23 -32.83
CA ILE A 663 -11.85 12.59 -34.15
C ILE A 663 -10.85 13.31 -35.07
N ALA A 664 -10.06 12.56 -35.84
CA ALA A 664 -9.19 13.17 -36.84
C ALA A 664 -10.05 13.75 -37.96
N VAL A 665 -9.69 14.96 -38.40
CA VAL A 665 -10.35 15.68 -39.49
C VAL A 665 -9.29 16.04 -40.53
N ASP A 666 -9.33 15.36 -41.67
CA ASP A 666 -8.61 15.67 -42.90
C ASP A 666 -9.28 16.86 -43.59
N VAL A 667 -8.49 17.79 -44.13
CA VAL A 667 -9.00 18.98 -44.83
C VAL A 667 -8.20 19.25 -46.09
N THR A 668 -8.83 19.07 -47.23
CA THR A 668 -8.27 19.47 -48.53
C THR A 668 -8.81 20.83 -48.92
N VAL A 669 -7.92 21.82 -49.07
CA VAL A 669 -8.28 23.20 -49.46
C VAL A 669 -7.77 23.51 -50.86
N LEU A 670 -8.69 23.79 -51.78
CA LEU A 670 -8.41 24.21 -53.15
C LEU A 670 -9.04 25.56 -53.50
N ALA A 671 -9.92 26.10 -52.64
CA ALA A 671 -10.44 27.46 -52.76
C ALA A 671 -9.32 28.51 -52.82
N HIS A 672 -9.49 29.58 -53.60
CA HIS A 672 -8.50 30.65 -53.72
C HIS A 672 -9.09 31.99 -54.17
N SER A 673 -8.31 33.06 -54.00
CA SER A 673 -8.67 34.39 -54.46
C SER A 673 -8.92 34.45 -55.97
N GLY A 674 -9.97 35.17 -56.37
CA GLY A 674 -10.33 35.41 -57.77
C GLY A 674 -11.13 34.30 -58.48
N ALA A 675 -11.33 33.12 -57.87
CA ALA A 675 -12.01 31.99 -58.53
C ALA A 675 -13.44 32.35 -58.98
N VAL A 676 -13.77 32.00 -60.23
CA VAL A 676 -15.12 32.04 -60.81
C VAL A 676 -15.77 30.66 -60.71
N VAL A 677 -17.10 30.55 -60.79
CA VAL A 677 -17.81 29.26 -60.71
C VAL A 677 -17.40 28.34 -61.87
N HIS A 678 -17.52 28.86 -63.09
CA HIS A 678 -17.09 28.24 -64.34
C HIS A 678 -16.27 29.26 -65.15
N ALA A 679 -15.45 28.78 -66.09
CA ALA A 679 -14.79 29.65 -67.05
C ALA A 679 -15.57 29.66 -68.37
N ASP A 680 -15.97 30.84 -68.85
CA ASP A 680 -16.98 31.02 -69.90
C ASP A 680 -16.61 30.39 -71.26
N THR A 681 -15.33 30.39 -71.65
CA THR A 681 -14.89 29.79 -72.93
C THR A 681 -13.57 29.00 -72.84
N PRO A 682 -13.36 27.98 -73.71
CA PRO A 682 -12.09 27.26 -73.83
C PRO A 682 -10.88 28.12 -74.20
N ASP A 683 -11.08 29.24 -74.90
CA ASP A 683 -9.99 30.17 -75.26
C ASP A 683 -9.59 31.03 -74.05
N GLU A 684 -10.52 31.38 -73.16
CA GLU A 684 -10.24 32.01 -71.87
C GLU A 684 -9.58 31.04 -70.88
N LEU A 685 -9.92 29.74 -70.91
CA LEU A 685 -9.16 28.71 -70.20
C LEU A 685 -7.68 28.72 -70.61
N ALA A 686 -7.43 28.65 -71.92
CA ALA A 686 -6.09 28.52 -72.49
C ALA A 686 -5.20 29.77 -72.34
N SER A 687 -5.77 30.91 -71.94
CA SER A 687 -5.08 32.20 -71.84
C SER A 687 -5.05 32.81 -70.43
N SER A 688 -5.91 32.36 -69.50
CA SER A 688 -5.91 32.83 -68.11
C SER A 688 -4.77 32.18 -67.30
N PRO A 689 -3.90 32.95 -66.63
CA PRO A 689 -2.84 32.39 -65.79
C PRO A 689 -3.42 31.78 -64.51
N GLU A 690 -3.01 30.54 -64.22
CA GLU A 690 -3.40 29.80 -63.02
C GLU A 690 -2.81 30.42 -61.74
N VAL A 691 -3.42 30.11 -60.59
CA VAL A 691 -2.91 30.43 -59.25
C VAL A 691 -1.43 30.01 -59.11
N PRO A 692 -0.54 30.91 -58.64
CA PRO A 692 0.87 30.57 -58.41
C PRO A 692 1.03 29.43 -57.40
N PRO A 693 1.97 28.49 -57.58
CA PRO A 693 2.15 27.37 -56.65
C PRO A 693 2.78 27.82 -55.32
N GLY A 694 2.34 27.22 -54.21
CA GLY A 694 2.92 27.39 -52.87
C GLY A 694 1.95 27.96 -51.83
N ARG A 695 2.42 28.12 -50.58
CA ARG A 695 1.58 28.43 -49.40
C ARG A 695 0.74 29.70 -49.55
N PHE A 696 1.28 30.73 -50.21
CA PHE A 696 0.63 32.01 -50.46
C PHE A 696 0.13 32.14 -51.91
N GLY A 697 0.02 31.02 -52.64
CA GLY A 697 -0.51 30.99 -53.99
C GLY A 697 -1.95 31.50 -54.05
N GLY A 698 -2.83 30.90 -53.24
CA GLY A 698 -4.24 31.24 -53.19
C GLY A 698 -4.57 32.65 -52.69
N GLU A 699 -3.58 33.41 -52.21
CA GLU A 699 -3.72 34.84 -51.89
C GLU A 699 -3.74 35.73 -53.16
N VAL A 700 -3.30 35.22 -54.32
CA VAL A 700 -3.27 35.95 -55.59
C VAL A 700 -4.56 35.74 -56.36
N SER A 701 -5.22 36.84 -56.76
CA SER A 701 -6.54 36.82 -57.40
C SER A 701 -6.49 36.35 -58.86
N LYS A 702 -6.63 35.04 -59.08
CA LYS A 702 -6.74 34.42 -60.42
C LYS A 702 -8.10 33.78 -60.64
N SER A 703 -8.62 33.89 -61.87
CA SER A 703 -9.85 33.23 -62.30
C SER A 703 -9.71 31.71 -62.43
N ARG A 704 -8.48 31.19 -62.61
CA ARG A 704 -8.20 29.75 -62.78
C ARG A 704 -7.31 29.18 -61.66
N PRO A 705 -7.60 27.97 -61.15
CA PRO A 705 -8.74 27.12 -61.53
C PRO A 705 -10.12 27.71 -61.17
N SER A 706 -11.12 27.56 -62.02
CA SER A 706 -12.51 27.80 -61.61
C SER A 706 -12.91 26.85 -60.47
N ILE A 707 -14.01 27.09 -59.78
CA ILE A 707 -14.46 26.23 -58.67
C ILE A 707 -14.83 24.83 -59.19
N ASP A 708 -15.32 24.73 -60.44
CA ASP A 708 -15.50 23.47 -61.17
C ASP A 708 -14.17 22.78 -61.55
N GLU A 709 -13.13 23.55 -61.90
CA GLU A 709 -11.77 23.03 -62.10
C GLU A 709 -11.13 22.58 -60.77
N GLN A 710 -11.40 23.25 -59.64
CA GLN A 710 -10.96 22.82 -58.30
C GLN A 710 -11.56 21.44 -57.94
N LEU A 711 -12.86 21.24 -58.17
CA LEU A 711 -13.51 19.92 -58.02
C LEU A 711 -12.87 18.87 -58.96
N THR A 712 -12.56 19.25 -60.19
CA THR A 712 -11.91 18.37 -61.17
C THR A 712 -10.49 17.98 -60.72
N ALA A 713 -9.73 18.93 -60.16
CA ALA A 713 -8.39 18.71 -59.62
C ALA A 713 -8.41 17.82 -58.37
N PHE A 714 -9.42 17.97 -57.49
CA PHE A 714 -9.63 17.09 -56.34
C PHE A 714 -9.81 15.62 -56.77
N LEU A 715 -10.70 15.37 -57.73
CA LEU A 715 -10.98 14.01 -58.23
C LEU A 715 -9.76 13.38 -58.93
N ASN A 716 -8.84 14.18 -59.48
CA ASN A 716 -7.56 13.71 -60.03
C ASN A 716 -7.70 12.53 -61.03
N GLY A 717 -8.78 12.54 -61.82
CA GLY A 717 -9.11 11.49 -62.80
C GLY A 717 -9.96 10.32 -62.28
N THR A 718 -10.42 10.32 -61.03
CA THR A 718 -11.54 9.46 -60.61
C THR A 718 -12.87 10.01 -61.16
N VAL A 719 -13.90 9.16 -61.15
CA VAL A 719 -15.27 9.55 -61.51
C VAL A 719 -16.04 10.07 -60.29
N GLU A 720 -15.78 9.50 -59.12
CA GLU A 720 -16.41 9.81 -57.84
C GLU A 720 -15.45 9.58 -56.66
N ASP A 721 -15.73 10.20 -55.51
CA ASP A 721 -15.15 9.88 -54.19
C ASP A 721 -16.28 9.85 -53.14
N ASP A 722 -16.65 8.66 -52.65
CA ASP A 722 -17.72 8.46 -51.67
C ASP A 722 -17.27 8.69 -50.22
N THR A 723 -16.01 9.09 -50.00
CA THR A 723 -15.34 9.16 -48.70
C THR A 723 -15.19 10.58 -48.14
N ILE A 724 -15.69 11.60 -48.84
CA ILE A 724 -15.82 12.97 -48.33
C ILE A 724 -17.14 13.08 -47.55
N ASP A 725 -17.05 13.47 -46.27
CA ASP A 725 -18.22 13.72 -45.41
C ASP A 725 -18.80 15.12 -45.64
N PHE A 726 -17.94 16.12 -45.86
CA PHE A 726 -18.32 17.52 -45.91
C PHE A 726 -17.66 18.28 -47.06
N VAL A 727 -18.43 19.12 -47.75
CA VAL A 727 -17.91 20.18 -48.65
C VAL A 727 -18.31 21.54 -48.09
N LEU A 728 -17.34 22.44 -47.93
CA LEU A 728 -17.57 23.87 -47.73
C LEU A 728 -17.37 24.59 -49.08
N LEU A 729 -18.34 25.42 -49.46
CA LEU A 729 -18.44 26.01 -50.80
C LEU A 729 -18.97 27.44 -50.78
N ASP A 730 -18.41 28.31 -51.63
CA ASP A 730 -19.05 29.54 -52.12
C ASP A 730 -18.83 29.66 -53.64
N GLY A 731 -19.14 30.81 -54.24
CA GLY A 731 -19.02 31.06 -55.68
C GLY A 731 -20.05 32.07 -56.21
N GLY A 732 -19.71 32.75 -57.31
CA GLY A 732 -20.56 33.75 -57.96
C GLY A 732 -20.17 35.21 -57.71
N ALA A 733 -19.24 35.49 -56.79
CA ALA A 733 -18.77 36.86 -56.53
C ALA A 733 -17.83 37.40 -57.64
N ASN A 734 -16.81 36.65 -58.02
CA ASN A 734 -15.83 37.13 -59.01
C ASN A 734 -16.45 37.20 -60.42
N ASP A 735 -17.42 36.34 -60.69
CA ASP A 735 -18.26 36.28 -61.89
C ASP A 735 -19.07 37.58 -62.07
N VAL A 736 -19.60 38.13 -60.97
CA VAL A 736 -20.26 39.44 -60.92
C VAL A 736 -19.25 40.59 -61.02
N THR A 737 -18.01 40.37 -60.58
CA THR A 737 -16.91 41.35 -60.43
C THR A 737 -17.14 42.41 -59.35
N VAL A 738 -16.05 42.85 -58.70
CA VAL A 738 -16.09 43.96 -57.73
C VAL A 738 -16.57 45.27 -58.38
N GLN A 739 -16.37 45.46 -59.68
CA GLN A 739 -16.83 46.65 -60.41
C GLN A 739 -18.36 46.76 -60.40
N GLU A 740 -19.10 45.72 -60.77
CA GLU A 740 -20.57 45.76 -60.78
C GLU A 740 -21.18 45.82 -59.36
N MET A 741 -20.48 45.30 -58.34
CA MET A 741 -20.93 45.39 -56.94
C MET A 741 -20.95 46.81 -56.38
N PHE A 742 -20.19 47.75 -56.95
CA PHE A 742 -20.10 49.13 -56.47
C PHE A 742 -20.71 50.17 -57.42
N LEU A 743 -20.85 49.88 -58.72
CA LEU A 743 -21.46 50.81 -59.69
C LEU A 743 -22.99 50.88 -59.53
N PRO A 744 -23.58 52.03 -59.15
CA PRO A 744 -25.04 52.18 -59.09
C PRO A 744 -25.67 52.29 -60.51
N PRO A 745 -26.97 52.01 -60.65
CA PRO A 745 -27.70 52.31 -61.89
C PRO A 745 -27.64 53.81 -62.24
N PRO A 746 -27.59 54.19 -63.53
CA PRO A 746 -27.68 53.35 -64.72
C PRO A 746 -26.32 52.86 -65.26
N LEU A 747 -25.23 53.01 -64.51
CA LEU A 747 -23.88 52.66 -64.99
C LEU A 747 -23.49 51.20 -64.70
N GLY A 748 -23.93 50.65 -63.57
CA GLY A 748 -23.86 49.21 -63.31
C GLY A 748 -25.03 48.45 -63.96
N LYS A 749 -24.80 47.18 -64.34
CA LYS A 749 -25.83 46.26 -64.85
C LYS A 749 -26.90 45.96 -63.81
N ASP A 750 -28.00 45.31 -64.20
CA ASP A 750 -29.01 44.84 -63.24
C ASP A 750 -28.42 43.75 -62.31
N MET A 751 -28.43 44.02 -61.00
CA MET A 751 -27.83 43.13 -60.00
C MET A 751 -28.67 41.88 -59.74
N ARG A 752 -29.99 41.92 -59.97
CA ARG A 752 -30.85 40.74 -59.89
C ARG A 752 -30.60 39.82 -61.08
N GLU A 753 -30.39 40.35 -62.28
CA GLU A 753 -30.04 39.53 -63.45
C GLU A 753 -28.68 38.86 -63.28
N LEU A 754 -27.66 39.61 -62.84
CA LEU A 754 -26.32 39.09 -62.54
C LEU A 754 -26.35 38.00 -61.46
N ALA A 755 -27.01 38.24 -60.32
CA ALA A 755 -27.11 37.24 -59.26
C ALA A 755 -27.92 36.00 -59.68
N GLN A 756 -28.97 36.14 -60.50
CA GLN A 756 -29.74 35.00 -61.01
C GLN A 756 -29.01 34.22 -62.11
N GLN A 757 -27.99 34.79 -62.74
CA GLN A 757 -27.03 34.04 -63.56
C GLN A 757 -26.05 33.30 -62.64
N HIS A 758 -25.07 34.01 -62.07
CA HIS A 758 -23.90 33.38 -61.47
C HIS A 758 -24.19 32.76 -60.10
N CYS A 759 -24.87 33.50 -59.23
CA CYS A 759 -25.21 33.03 -57.88
C CYS A 759 -26.39 32.06 -57.85
N ARG A 760 -27.05 31.75 -58.99
CA ARG A 760 -28.09 30.70 -59.09
C ARG A 760 -27.81 29.65 -60.15
N ARG A 761 -27.85 29.99 -61.45
CA ARG A 761 -27.79 28.98 -62.53
C ARG A 761 -26.44 28.26 -62.52
N ASP A 762 -25.37 29.04 -62.52
CA ASP A 762 -24.00 28.52 -62.63
C ASP A 762 -23.62 27.73 -61.37
N LEU A 763 -23.96 28.28 -60.20
CA LEU A 763 -23.82 27.61 -58.89
C LEU A 763 -24.65 26.33 -58.76
N ARG A 764 -25.90 26.30 -59.24
CA ARG A 764 -26.74 25.08 -59.25
C ARG A 764 -26.09 23.97 -60.08
N ASP A 765 -25.48 24.30 -61.22
CA ASP A 765 -24.88 23.31 -62.11
C ASP A 765 -23.57 22.76 -61.51
N LEU A 766 -22.78 23.59 -60.85
CA LEU A 766 -21.66 23.15 -60.00
C LEU A 766 -22.14 22.25 -58.83
N LEU A 767 -23.16 22.66 -58.09
CA LEU A 767 -23.71 21.87 -56.97
C LEU A 767 -24.32 20.53 -57.41
N THR A 768 -24.88 20.48 -58.62
CA THR A 768 -25.34 19.24 -59.25
C THR A 768 -24.16 18.29 -59.45
N ARG A 769 -23.08 18.76 -60.07
CA ARG A 769 -21.85 17.97 -60.25
C ARG A 769 -21.21 17.54 -58.94
N VAL A 770 -21.20 18.40 -57.90
CA VAL A 770 -20.77 18.02 -56.54
C VAL A 770 -21.64 16.88 -55.99
N SER A 771 -22.96 16.95 -56.16
CA SER A 771 -23.88 15.92 -55.66
C SER A 771 -23.73 14.55 -56.37
N GLU A 772 -23.28 14.55 -57.62
CA GLU A 772 -23.00 13.36 -58.44
C GLU A 772 -21.61 12.76 -58.16
N THR A 773 -20.57 13.60 -58.05
CA THR A 773 -19.16 13.17 -57.92
C THR A 773 -18.72 12.93 -56.48
N LEU A 774 -19.38 13.53 -55.49
CA LEU A 774 -19.12 13.31 -54.06
C LEU A 774 -20.37 12.72 -53.38
N PRO A 775 -20.75 11.46 -53.70
CA PRO A 775 -22.00 10.84 -53.24
C PRO A 775 -22.07 10.63 -51.72
N GLY A 776 -20.95 10.71 -50.99
CA GLY A 776 -20.94 10.69 -49.52
C GLY A 776 -21.27 12.03 -48.85
N ALA A 777 -21.10 13.16 -49.55
CA ALA A 777 -20.89 14.44 -48.89
C ALA A 777 -22.18 15.23 -48.58
N SER A 778 -22.21 15.83 -47.38
CA SER A 778 -23.08 16.97 -47.06
C SER A 778 -22.40 18.29 -47.46
N VAL A 779 -23.16 19.25 -48.00
CA VAL A 779 -22.62 20.46 -48.62
C VAL A 779 -23.15 21.71 -47.91
N ILE A 780 -22.24 22.55 -47.41
CA ILE A 780 -22.53 23.87 -46.86
C ILE A 780 -22.13 24.94 -47.88
N VAL A 781 -23.12 25.68 -48.37
CA VAL A 781 -22.94 26.81 -49.30
C VAL A 781 -23.02 28.11 -48.52
N THR A 782 -21.96 28.91 -48.48
CA THR A 782 -21.94 30.19 -47.75
C THR A 782 -22.19 31.39 -48.64
N GLY A 783 -23.03 32.33 -48.19
CA GLY A 783 -23.32 33.58 -48.88
C GLY A 783 -22.38 34.74 -48.53
N TYR A 784 -22.60 35.88 -49.19
CA TYR A 784 -21.79 37.10 -49.08
C TYR A 784 -22.35 38.15 -48.10
N PHE A 785 -21.63 39.26 -47.93
CA PHE A 785 -21.91 40.37 -47.01
C PHE A 785 -21.66 41.74 -47.68
N PRO A 786 -22.17 42.86 -47.12
CA PRO A 786 -21.93 44.18 -47.69
C PRO A 786 -20.53 44.65 -47.30
N ILE A 787 -19.68 44.95 -48.28
CA ILE A 787 -18.34 45.49 -48.05
C ILE A 787 -18.47 46.92 -47.50
N VAL A 788 -19.41 47.73 -48.02
CA VAL A 788 -19.70 49.10 -47.56
C VAL A 788 -21.17 49.22 -47.13
N SER A 789 -21.44 50.01 -46.09
CA SER A 789 -22.81 50.31 -45.63
C SER A 789 -22.99 51.78 -45.25
N THR A 790 -24.22 52.17 -44.92
CA THR A 790 -24.56 53.50 -44.38
C THR A 790 -23.93 53.81 -43.02
N GLN A 791 -23.28 52.83 -42.36
CA GLN A 791 -22.47 53.04 -41.15
C GLN A 791 -20.95 53.16 -41.42
N SER A 792 -20.49 52.91 -42.65
CA SER A 792 -19.09 53.07 -43.04
C SER A 792 -18.68 54.54 -43.06
N ASP A 793 -17.45 54.85 -42.65
CA ASP A 793 -16.89 56.20 -42.79
C ASP A 793 -16.72 56.59 -44.28
N LEU A 794 -17.45 57.61 -44.71
CA LEU A 794 -17.48 58.08 -46.11
C LEU A 794 -16.09 58.51 -46.61
N ALA A 795 -15.28 59.16 -45.79
CA ALA A 795 -13.96 59.63 -46.19
C ALA A 795 -13.01 58.45 -46.43
N ARG A 796 -13.06 57.42 -45.58
CA ARG A 796 -12.27 56.19 -45.76
C ARG A 796 -12.79 55.30 -46.89
N VAL A 797 -14.10 55.23 -47.11
CA VAL A 797 -14.69 54.58 -48.29
C VAL A 797 -14.22 55.27 -49.58
N SER A 798 -13.96 56.57 -49.57
CA SER A 798 -13.39 57.26 -50.74
C SER A 798 -11.95 56.83 -51.08
N VAL A 799 -11.18 56.36 -50.10
CA VAL A 799 -9.84 55.76 -50.29
C VAL A 799 -9.99 54.32 -50.81
N LEU A 800 -10.90 53.55 -50.23
CA LEU A 800 -11.23 52.17 -50.64
C LEU A 800 -11.60 52.08 -52.12
N LEU A 801 -12.54 52.92 -52.57
CA LEU A 801 -12.98 52.93 -53.97
C LEU A 801 -11.87 53.40 -54.92
N ALA A 802 -11.03 54.35 -54.51
CA ALA A 802 -9.89 54.77 -55.31
C ALA A 802 -8.86 53.63 -55.46
N ALA A 803 -8.66 52.82 -54.41
CA ALA A 803 -7.79 51.65 -54.40
C ALA A 803 -8.34 50.51 -55.29
N PHE A 804 -9.65 50.33 -55.36
CA PHE A 804 -10.33 49.43 -56.29
C PHE A 804 -10.40 49.96 -57.75
N GLY A 805 -9.76 51.10 -58.05
CA GLY A 805 -9.67 51.65 -59.41
C GLY A 805 -10.92 52.40 -59.88
N PHE A 806 -11.75 52.90 -58.96
CA PHE A 806 -12.85 53.82 -59.30
C PHE A 806 -12.38 55.27 -59.35
N ALA A 807 -13.08 56.07 -60.16
CA ALA A 807 -13.04 57.53 -60.16
C ALA A 807 -14.45 58.11 -60.04
N VAL A 808 -14.53 59.41 -59.77
CA VAL A 808 -15.76 60.20 -59.92
C VAL A 808 -15.67 61.06 -61.18
N ALA A 809 -16.74 61.08 -61.97
CA ALA A 809 -16.81 61.83 -63.22
C ALA A 809 -18.14 62.58 -63.35
N GLU A 810 -18.13 63.70 -64.08
CA GLU A 810 -19.35 64.40 -64.48
C GLU A 810 -19.97 63.70 -65.70
N VAL A 811 -21.13 63.08 -65.49
CA VAL A 811 -21.91 62.40 -66.54
C VAL A 811 -23.17 63.23 -66.80
N GLY A 812 -23.11 64.10 -67.80
CA GLY A 812 -24.14 65.09 -68.05
C GLY A 812 -24.13 66.19 -66.99
N SER A 813 -25.14 66.22 -66.11
CA SER A 813 -25.22 67.15 -64.98
C SER A 813 -25.22 66.45 -63.61
N ALA A 814 -24.72 65.21 -63.56
CA ALA A 814 -24.64 64.41 -62.34
C ALA A 814 -23.19 63.94 -62.11
N VAL A 815 -22.76 63.89 -60.84
CA VAL A 815 -21.50 63.24 -60.45
C VAL A 815 -21.77 61.76 -60.25
N ALA A 816 -21.07 60.91 -60.99
CA ALA A 816 -21.24 59.45 -60.96
C ALA A 816 -19.91 58.74 -60.68
N LEU A 817 -20.00 57.52 -60.14
CA LEU A 817 -18.87 56.61 -59.98
C LEU A 817 -18.60 55.91 -61.31
N VAL A 818 -17.33 55.83 -61.74
CA VAL A 818 -16.90 55.12 -62.95
C VAL A 818 -15.71 54.21 -62.63
N ALA A 819 -15.67 53.02 -63.20
CA ALA A 819 -14.52 52.12 -63.08
C ALA A 819 -13.49 52.43 -64.17
N LEU A 820 -12.20 52.56 -63.80
CA LEU A 820 -11.11 52.84 -64.76
C LEU A 820 -10.47 51.56 -65.35
N GLY A 821 -10.91 50.38 -64.90
CA GLY A 821 -10.38 49.08 -65.31
C GLY A 821 -9.04 48.72 -64.66
N PRO A 822 -8.57 47.46 -64.80
CA PRO A 822 -7.28 47.03 -64.27
C PRO A 822 -6.14 47.87 -64.86
N GLY A 823 -5.33 48.49 -63.99
CA GLY A 823 -4.23 49.38 -64.39
C GLY A 823 -4.61 50.84 -64.65
N GLY A 824 -5.90 51.22 -64.58
CA GLY A 824 -6.35 52.61 -64.80
C GLY A 824 -5.91 53.61 -63.72
N ALA A 825 -5.51 53.13 -62.55
CA ALA A 825 -5.04 53.93 -61.42
C ALA A 825 -3.62 53.48 -60.97
N THR A 826 -2.59 54.24 -61.34
CA THR A 826 -1.24 54.03 -60.79
C THR A 826 -1.20 54.46 -59.32
N VAL A 827 -0.65 53.63 -58.43
CA VAL A 827 -0.67 53.87 -56.95
C VAL A 827 -0.12 55.24 -56.56
N GLY A 828 0.90 55.74 -57.28
CA GLY A 828 1.48 57.07 -57.06
C GLY A 828 0.62 58.27 -57.50
N ALA A 829 -0.58 58.05 -58.03
CA ALA A 829 -1.50 59.09 -58.50
C ALA A 829 -2.91 59.01 -57.86
N VAL A 830 -3.13 58.11 -56.90
CA VAL A 830 -4.45 57.86 -56.31
C VAL A 830 -4.78 58.91 -55.25
N THR A 831 -5.53 59.95 -55.63
CA THR A 831 -6.13 60.90 -54.68
C THR A 831 -7.49 60.41 -54.19
N ALA A 832 -7.75 60.50 -52.88
CA ALA A 832 -9.04 60.14 -52.29
C ALA A 832 -10.23 60.83 -52.98
N LEU A 833 -11.31 60.09 -53.24
CA LEU A 833 -12.41 60.56 -54.08
C LEU A 833 -13.31 61.57 -53.37
N ALA A 834 -13.72 62.63 -54.08
CA ALA A 834 -14.71 63.58 -53.60
C ALA A 834 -16.14 63.02 -53.69
N LEU A 835 -16.43 61.94 -52.95
CA LEU A 835 -17.76 61.33 -52.89
C LEU A 835 -18.78 62.33 -52.31
N THR A 836 -19.89 62.54 -53.02
CA THR A 836 -21.04 63.24 -52.44
C THR A 836 -21.81 62.30 -51.52
N PRO A 837 -22.49 62.80 -50.46
CA PRO A 837 -23.33 61.95 -49.60
C PRO A 837 -24.42 61.19 -50.36
N ALA A 838 -24.95 61.76 -51.45
CA ALA A 838 -25.94 61.10 -52.29
C ALA A 838 -25.33 59.93 -53.10
N LEU A 839 -24.13 60.10 -53.65
CA LEU A 839 -23.42 59.02 -54.35
C LEU A 839 -22.99 57.92 -53.37
N PHE A 840 -22.54 58.28 -52.16
CA PHE A 840 -22.23 57.32 -51.10
C PHE A 840 -23.46 56.48 -50.72
N LEU A 841 -24.64 57.10 -50.51
CA LEU A 841 -25.87 56.35 -50.25
C LEU A 841 -26.25 55.41 -51.41
N ALA A 842 -26.16 55.87 -52.66
CA ALA A 842 -26.44 55.02 -53.82
C ALA A 842 -25.49 53.80 -53.94
N ILE A 843 -24.25 53.93 -53.47
CA ILE A 843 -23.28 52.83 -53.38
C ILE A 843 -23.67 51.86 -52.24
N CYS A 844 -24.10 52.37 -51.08
CA CYS A 844 -24.60 51.55 -49.98
C CYS A 844 -25.88 50.79 -50.36
N ASP A 845 -26.79 51.41 -51.11
CA ASP A 845 -27.99 50.77 -51.65
C ASP A 845 -27.62 49.66 -52.66
N ARG A 846 -26.64 49.92 -53.55
CA ARG A 846 -26.12 48.92 -54.50
C ARG A 846 -25.47 47.72 -53.79
N GLN A 847 -24.74 47.96 -52.70
CA GLN A 847 -24.16 46.91 -51.85
C GLN A 847 -25.25 46.10 -51.11
N ALA A 848 -26.33 46.75 -50.66
CA ALA A 848 -27.47 46.06 -50.06
C ALA A 848 -28.22 45.18 -51.08
N ASP A 849 -28.41 45.67 -52.32
CA ASP A 849 -29.01 44.89 -53.41
C ASP A 849 -28.13 43.70 -53.85
N TRP A 850 -26.80 43.86 -53.90
CA TRP A 850 -25.87 42.74 -54.13
C TRP A 850 -26.09 41.61 -53.13
N VAL A 851 -26.00 41.91 -51.84
CA VAL A 851 -26.14 40.92 -50.75
C VAL A 851 -27.52 40.28 -50.76
N ARG A 852 -28.56 41.09 -50.99
CA ARG A 852 -29.94 40.64 -51.06
C ARG A 852 -30.16 39.66 -52.21
N PHE A 853 -29.74 40.01 -53.42
CA PHE A 853 -30.03 39.20 -54.61
C PHE A 853 -29.09 38.00 -54.74
N SER A 854 -27.84 38.08 -54.27
CA SER A 854 -26.97 36.90 -54.15
C SER A 854 -27.50 35.93 -53.09
N THR A 855 -27.89 36.40 -51.90
CA THR A 855 -28.54 35.56 -50.87
C THR A 855 -29.82 34.90 -51.40
N GLU A 856 -30.68 35.66 -52.09
CA GLU A 856 -31.90 35.14 -52.72
C GLU A 856 -31.58 34.07 -53.78
N ALA A 857 -30.54 34.30 -54.60
CA ALA A 857 -30.10 33.39 -55.67
C ALA A 857 -29.44 32.11 -55.15
N MET A 858 -28.53 32.20 -54.19
CA MET A 858 -27.78 31.05 -53.64
C MET A 858 -28.67 30.13 -52.81
N SER A 859 -29.62 30.69 -52.05
CA SER A 859 -30.65 29.89 -51.38
C SER A 859 -31.52 29.14 -52.41
N GLN A 860 -31.89 29.79 -53.51
CA GLN A 860 -32.63 29.15 -54.59
C GLN A 860 -31.80 28.07 -55.31
N ALA A 861 -30.48 28.26 -55.49
CA ALA A 861 -29.59 27.26 -56.07
C ALA A 861 -29.54 25.99 -55.21
N VAL A 862 -29.41 26.16 -53.89
CA VAL A 862 -29.43 25.08 -52.89
C VAL A 862 -30.79 24.36 -52.87
N ASP A 863 -31.90 25.08 -52.94
CA ASP A 863 -33.24 24.47 -52.99
C ASP A 863 -33.55 23.78 -54.33
N ASP A 864 -33.00 24.28 -55.46
CA ASP A 864 -33.10 23.64 -56.77
C ASP A 864 -32.39 22.27 -56.80
N VAL A 865 -31.22 22.14 -56.15
CA VAL A 865 -30.47 20.85 -56.07
C VAL A 865 -30.86 19.97 -54.88
N ARG A 866 -31.62 20.48 -53.90
CA ARG A 866 -32.02 19.74 -52.69
C ARG A 866 -32.56 18.32 -52.95
N PRO A 867 -33.34 18.04 -54.01
CA PRO A 867 -33.83 16.69 -54.32
C PRO A 867 -32.76 15.66 -54.75
N LEU A 868 -31.51 16.08 -54.98
CA LEU A 868 -30.37 15.20 -55.30
C LEU A 868 -29.68 14.64 -54.04
N PHE A 869 -30.03 15.18 -52.87
CA PHE A 869 -29.56 14.77 -51.56
C PHE A 869 -30.65 13.93 -50.87
N ASP A 870 -30.24 12.91 -50.12
CA ASP A 870 -31.14 11.91 -49.54
C ASP A 870 -31.35 12.13 -48.02
N ALA A 871 -31.51 11.06 -47.24
CA ALA A 871 -31.72 11.14 -45.78
C ALA A 871 -30.39 11.12 -44.99
N ASP A 872 -29.31 10.63 -45.58
CA ASP A 872 -27.99 10.45 -44.96
C ASP A 872 -26.98 11.54 -45.36
N ARG A 873 -27.33 12.45 -46.28
CA ARG A 873 -26.56 13.66 -46.63
C ARG A 873 -27.45 14.87 -46.90
N ALA A 874 -26.97 16.08 -46.61
CA ALA A 874 -27.75 17.31 -46.75
C ALA A 874 -27.00 18.46 -47.44
N VAL A 875 -27.72 19.25 -48.24
CA VAL A 875 -27.25 20.53 -48.78
C VAL A 875 -27.94 21.71 -48.05
N ARG A 876 -27.17 22.72 -47.63
CA ARG A 876 -27.69 23.89 -46.91
C ARG A 876 -27.01 25.19 -47.36
N PHE A 877 -27.80 26.25 -47.49
CA PHE A 877 -27.31 27.62 -47.63
C PHE A 877 -27.13 28.25 -46.26
N VAL A 878 -26.07 29.03 -46.07
CA VAL A 878 -25.69 29.67 -44.81
C VAL A 878 -25.29 31.13 -45.08
N SER A 879 -25.99 32.08 -44.47
CA SER A 879 -25.56 33.48 -44.44
C SER A 879 -24.60 33.71 -43.26
N PRO A 880 -23.50 34.47 -43.42
CA PRO A 880 -22.60 34.81 -42.31
C PRO A 880 -23.21 35.83 -41.33
N GLY A 881 -24.41 36.35 -41.58
CA GLY A 881 -25.16 37.18 -40.64
C GLY A 881 -24.64 38.61 -40.44
N PHE A 882 -23.71 39.07 -41.30
CA PHE A 882 -23.14 40.42 -41.24
C PHE A 882 -24.23 41.50 -41.35
N ARG A 883 -24.09 42.54 -40.53
CA ARG A 883 -25.01 43.69 -40.47
C ARG A 883 -24.33 44.95 -40.98
N THR A 884 -25.07 46.07 -41.06
CA THR A 884 -24.54 47.35 -41.51
C THR A 884 -23.32 47.82 -40.71
N GLU A 885 -23.36 47.62 -39.39
CA GLU A 885 -22.33 47.89 -38.40
C GLU A 885 -21.05 47.05 -38.59
N ASN A 886 -21.11 45.98 -39.39
CA ASN A 886 -20.00 45.07 -39.67
C ASN A 886 -19.30 45.33 -41.02
N ALA A 887 -19.80 46.24 -41.84
CA ALA A 887 -19.15 46.64 -43.09
C ALA A 887 -17.77 47.30 -42.86
N VAL A 888 -16.98 47.49 -43.91
CA VAL A 888 -15.66 48.14 -43.83
C VAL A 888 -15.79 49.55 -43.25
N PHE A 889 -14.89 49.91 -42.33
CA PHE A 889 -14.90 51.18 -41.59
C PHE A 889 -16.19 51.50 -40.80
N ALA A 890 -17.09 50.54 -40.60
CA ALA A 890 -18.22 50.69 -39.68
C ALA A 890 -17.80 50.38 -38.23
N PRO A 891 -18.60 50.75 -37.20
CA PRO A 891 -18.17 50.71 -35.79
C PRO A 891 -17.78 49.33 -35.22
N GLN A 892 -18.23 48.24 -35.85
CA GLN A 892 -17.92 46.85 -35.46
C GLN A 892 -17.49 46.03 -36.69
N SER A 893 -16.61 46.61 -37.51
CA SER A 893 -16.21 46.05 -38.80
C SER A 893 -15.66 44.62 -38.72
N PHE A 894 -16.26 43.73 -39.51
CA PHE A 894 -15.84 42.34 -39.73
C PHE A 894 -15.02 42.20 -41.02
N VAL A 895 -14.66 43.31 -41.66
CA VAL A 895 -14.02 43.39 -42.97
C VAL A 895 -12.65 44.05 -42.84
N PHE A 896 -11.65 43.59 -43.59
CA PHE A 896 -10.37 44.27 -43.69
C PHE A 896 -10.51 45.57 -44.49
N GLY A 897 -10.11 46.68 -43.88
CA GLY A 897 -10.04 47.98 -44.55
C GLY A 897 -8.70 48.25 -45.22
N ILE A 898 -8.58 49.46 -45.76
CA ILE A 898 -7.33 50.04 -46.27
C ILE A 898 -6.91 51.24 -45.40
N SER A 899 -5.62 51.51 -45.36
CA SER A 899 -5.02 52.69 -44.72
C SER A 899 -4.98 53.91 -45.65
N ASP A 900 -4.76 55.10 -45.08
CA ASP A 900 -4.65 56.35 -45.84
C ASP A 900 -3.41 56.41 -46.75
N ASP A 901 -2.41 55.52 -46.56
CA ASP A 901 -1.27 55.31 -47.46
C ASP A 901 -1.39 54.04 -48.34
N PHE A 902 -2.63 53.62 -48.62
CA PHE A 902 -3.00 52.54 -49.55
C PHE A 902 -2.48 51.13 -49.23
N ARG A 903 -2.11 50.85 -47.98
CA ARG A 903 -1.81 49.49 -47.51
C ARG A 903 -3.07 48.79 -46.99
N PRO A 904 -3.21 47.47 -47.20
CA PRO A 904 -4.26 46.68 -46.55
C PRO A 904 -4.07 46.70 -45.02
N LEU A 905 -5.15 46.44 -44.28
CA LEU A 905 -5.16 46.34 -42.82
C LEU A 905 -5.15 44.89 -42.32
N ASP A 906 -4.62 43.97 -43.12
CA ASP A 906 -4.36 42.57 -42.76
C ASP A 906 -2.97 42.41 -42.09
N PRO A 907 -2.62 41.23 -41.55
CA PRO A 907 -1.35 41.03 -40.87
C PRO A 907 -0.16 41.22 -41.83
N LEU A 908 0.84 42.01 -41.41
CA LEU A 908 1.97 42.40 -42.25
C LEU A 908 2.71 41.21 -42.88
N GLU A 909 2.84 40.09 -42.17
CA GLU A 909 3.44 38.86 -42.70
C GLU A 909 2.69 38.32 -43.93
N ILE A 910 1.35 38.30 -43.89
CA ILE A 910 0.50 37.86 -45.01
C ILE A 910 0.57 38.89 -46.15
N ALA A 911 0.53 40.18 -45.82
CA ALA A 911 0.62 41.26 -46.81
C ALA A 911 1.96 41.26 -47.58
N GLU A 912 3.09 41.13 -46.88
CA GLU A 912 4.43 41.06 -47.47
C GLU A 912 4.62 39.75 -48.26
N ALA A 913 4.12 38.61 -47.76
CA ALA A 913 4.18 37.35 -48.48
C ALA A 913 3.34 37.37 -49.77
N ARG A 914 2.09 37.86 -49.71
CA ARG A 914 1.24 38.05 -50.90
C ARG A 914 1.91 39.00 -51.90
N ALA A 915 2.42 40.14 -51.45
CA ALA A 915 3.12 41.10 -52.31
C ALA A 915 4.35 40.50 -53.01
N ALA A 916 5.10 39.62 -52.33
CA ALA A 916 6.22 38.90 -52.92
C ALA A 916 5.80 37.89 -54.00
N VAL A 917 4.65 37.22 -53.85
CA VAL A 917 4.09 36.35 -54.90
C VAL A 917 3.55 37.19 -56.06
N CYS A 918 2.82 38.28 -55.79
CA CYS A 918 2.35 39.23 -56.80
C CYS A 918 3.52 39.73 -57.69
N ALA A 919 4.63 40.17 -57.08
CA ALA A 919 5.79 40.68 -57.80
C ALA A 919 6.44 39.69 -58.80
N GLY A 920 6.12 38.39 -58.72
CA GLY A 920 6.54 37.37 -59.69
C GLY A 920 5.47 36.93 -60.71
N HIS A 921 4.18 37.26 -60.49
CA HIS A 921 3.04 36.65 -61.22
C HIS A 921 1.89 37.62 -61.56
N GLU A 922 1.90 38.85 -61.05
CA GLU A 922 0.90 39.89 -61.30
C GLU A 922 1.39 41.30 -60.88
N GLU A 923 1.67 42.17 -61.85
CA GLU A 923 2.06 43.56 -61.59
C GLU A 923 0.88 44.49 -61.20
N SER A 924 -0.33 43.95 -61.00
CA SER A 924 -1.50 44.76 -60.65
C SER A 924 -1.45 45.25 -59.20
N PRO A 925 -1.67 46.55 -58.93
CA PRO A 925 -1.85 47.07 -57.58
C PRO A 925 -2.90 46.34 -56.75
N THR A 926 -3.95 45.82 -57.40
CA THR A 926 -5.05 45.09 -56.74
C THR A 926 -4.57 43.82 -56.05
N CYS A 927 -3.54 43.14 -56.57
CA CYS A 927 -2.99 41.91 -56.00
C CYS A 927 -2.38 42.15 -54.60
N VAL A 928 -1.66 43.27 -54.41
CA VAL A 928 -1.02 43.61 -53.13
C VAL A 928 -2.09 43.88 -52.05
N ILE A 929 -3.14 44.62 -52.41
CA ILE A 929 -4.24 44.99 -51.53
C ILE A 929 -5.38 43.95 -51.50
N ALA A 930 -5.20 42.74 -52.06
CA ALA A 930 -6.30 41.83 -52.40
C ALA A 930 -7.09 41.24 -51.22
N SER A 931 -6.78 41.61 -49.97
CA SER A 931 -7.57 41.31 -48.75
C SER A 931 -8.50 42.45 -48.34
N VAL A 932 -8.35 43.65 -48.92
CA VAL A 932 -9.23 44.79 -48.67
C VAL A 932 -10.64 44.44 -49.17
N GLY A 933 -11.62 44.44 -48.27
CA GLY A 933 -12.98 43.99 -48.55
C GLY A 933 -13.31 42.56 -48.11
N HIS A 934 -12.32 41.77 -47.68
CA HIS A 934 -12.48 40.39 -47.23
C HIS A 934 -12.72 40.28 -45.71
N PRO A 935 -13.22 39.15 -45.19
CA PRO A 935 -13.43 38.96 -43.76
C PRO A 935 -12.13 39.09 -42.97
N ASN A 936 -12.12 39.97 -41.98
CA ASN A 936 -11.08 39.98 -40.94
C ASN A 936 -11.32 38.83 -39.94
N PRO A 937 -10.47 38.58 -38.93
CA PRO A 937 -10.64 37.44 -38.03
C PRO A 937 -11.99 37.37 -37.29
N ALA A 938 -12.64 38.52 -37.02
CA ALA A 938 -14.00 38.53 -36.48
C ALA A 938 -15.05 38.10 -37.52
N GLY A 939 -14.91 38.54 -38.77
CA GLY A 939 -15.75 38.11 -39.88
C GLY A 939 -15.59 36.62 -40.21
N ALA A 940 -14.36 36.11 -40.25
CA ALA A 940 -14.07 34.69 -40.44
C ALA A 940 -14.67 33.83 -39.30
N THR A 941 -14.66 34.35 -38.07
CA THR A 941 -15.32 33.72 -36.93
C THR A 941 -16.85 33.70 -37.08
N ALA A 942 -17.46 34.75 -37.63
CA ALA A 942 -18.91 34.77 -37.91
C ALA A 942 -19.30 33.75 -39.00
N TYR A 943 -18.51 33.63 -40.09
CA TYR A 943 -18.64 32.54 -41.07
C TYR A 943 -18.53 31.18 -40.40
N ALA A 944 -17.48 30.95 -39.59
CA ALA A 944 -17.27 29.70 -38.88
C ALA A 944 -18.45 29.34 -37.97
N GLN A 945 -18.98 30.29 -37.18
CA GLN A 945 -20.14 30.08 -36.31
C GLN A 945 -21.40 29.67 -37.10
N ALA A 946 -21.66 30.33 -38.23
CA ALA A 946 -22.82 30.02 -39.07
C ALA A 946 -22.68 28.61 -39.72
N ILE A 947 -21.49 28.25 -40.18
CA ILE A 947 -21.19 26.89 -40.68
C ILE A 947 -21.32 25.85 -39.56
N LYS A 948 -20.74 26.10 -38.38
CA LYS A 948 -20.80 25.20 -37.21
C LYS A 948 -22.24 24.89 -36.80
N GLN A 949 -23.12 25.90 -36.77
CA GLN A 949 -24.55 25.71 -36.49
C GLN A 949 -25.21 24.84 -37.56
N ALA A 950 -25.03 25.16 -38.85
CA ALA A 950 -25.63 24.37 -39.94
C ALA A 950 -25.13 22.91 -39.93
N LEU A 951 -23.85 22.68 -39.60
CA LEU A 951 -23.28 21.36 -39.41
C LEU A 951 -23.81 20.64 -38.17
N ALA A 952 -24.18 21.34 -37.08
CA ALA A 952 -24.82 20.72 -35.92
C ALA A 952 -26.23 20.23 -36.26
N GLU A 953 -27.00 21.01 -37.02
CA GLU A 953 -28.33 20.61 -37.50
C GLU A 953 -28.30 19.50 -38.58
N ILE A 954 -27.13 19.16 -39.12
CA ILE A 954 -26.86 17.96 -39.95
C ILE A 954 -26.36 16.81 -39.06
N SER A 955 -25.50 17.12 -38.07
CA SER A 955 -24.92 16.21 -37.09
C SER A 955 -25.97 15.35 -36.39
N ASP A 956 -27.04 15.98 -35.88
CA ASP A 956 -28.09 15.29 -35.10
C ASP A 956 -28.89 14.24 -35.93
N SER A 957 -28.74 14.24 -37.26
CA SER A 957 -29.24 13.18 -38.15
C SER A 957 -28.13 12.20 -38.62
N ILE A 958 -26.93 12.70 -38.91
CA ILE A 958 -25.95 12.01 -39.79
C ILE A 958 -24.65 11.61 -39.09
N LEU A 959 -24.30 12.20 -37.93
CA LEU A 959 -23.10 11.84 -37.17
C LEU A 959 -23.35 10.81 -36.04
#